data_AF-A0A4R4FBV0-F1
#
_entry.id   AF-A0A4R4FBV0-F1
#
_cell.length_a   1.000
_cell.length_b   1.000
_cell.length_c   1.000
_cell.angle_alpha   90.00
_cell.angle_beta   90.00
_cell.angle_gamma   90.00
#
_symmetry.space_group_name_H-M   'P 1'
#
loop_
_entity.id
_entity.type
_entity.pdbx_description
1 polymer ?
#
loop_
_entity_poly.entity_id
_entity_poly.type
_entity_poly.pdbx_seq_one_letter_code
_entity_poly.pdbx_strand_id
1 'polypeptide(L)'
;MRIKRRISAAALAVLLISAGLLAWQFPKWSGAAFWEDDAVHIDPDKIEESTLIIGTHLIYLGALTDKLYETAIQSSEESGQNTMYYKSEIGEGRWYAIDDAGSIKDISDKGKETGKSKIKELYLTHHTKSDGYTYKLKDDKMVNVYDINSPYDLEGMKELSALVNEKKMSGKGGEVFGAKVEGKVTKWCDKGLDILNKEYIRLKAAGADAEWLDMLDKAMGKVDDLRRHEAYQKVEAEVRKLIDAADSADAGYVDALSDAAAQLNDSITETEGNMLDIDSKTDIPDEPGGEPDEPDEPAEEEERPLTVMTVMESDLIRQYIEEPKDDILENMTTLSHIMEGISVYPEEEAQFLKEKLIPAAEAAYAEDPTEVRKNELDYYKNELASREGGTPASDKELAGLYDKKAKLQQDRLMALDEENLAEAKRLEALIDVTSREIQDKEDAIEKEAASLARQKTELEKERDGAKTEEEKTKLANEIQKLDNQITALGANVDGGSASRKIEEMAEAAREALEEGEDGTARLTEAVEGIGALCGTDPALAGSSLESLYEKMASRKYMDETDIYDGLLEDIEGILADNISVLGQELGEEEAVQVMEEAAGKDKTAAVMGLTMFLEQTSGSGLKNLLDGKVKAYAQEGEAYAFPKLSGTAGTGYAPADVVADYASFRYVWNDNKKRAVLASRKTYYKFTAFDTAVIRGPEEEEEKLGAAAGFKGTVYIPEDYVKKEFGCEVYDIPDTGYCILIDQDIADKAAEVCDALLEKGE
;
A
#
# COMPACT_ATOMS: atom_id res chain seq x y z
N MET A 1 13.34 -22.87 9.03
CA MET A 1 13.44 -23.37 7.64
C MET A 1 12.09 -23.46 6.92
N ARG A 2 10.99 -23.92 7.55
CA ARG A 2 9.64 -23.94 6.92
C ARG A 2 8.96 -22.55 6.82
N ILE A 3 9.23 -21.64 7.75
CA ILE A 3 8.65 -20.28 7.78
C ILE A 3 9.15 -19.40 6.62
N LYS A 4 10.44 -19.51 6.24
CA LYS A 4 11.00 -18.82 5.06
C LYS A 4 10.39 -19.28 3.72
N ARG A 5 9.77 -20.47 3.66
CA ARG A 5 9.19 -21.04 2.42
C ARG A 5 7.76 -20.55 2.10
N ARG A 6 7.04 -19.97 3.07
CA ARG A 6 5.63 -19.53 2.87
C ARG A 6 5.52 -18.04 2.47
N ILE A 7 6.41 -17.18 2.94
CA ILE A 7 6.48 -15.76 2.54
C ILE A 7 6.84 -15.64 1.05
N SER A 8 7.77 -16.48 0.57
CA SER A 8 8.19 -16.53 -0.84
C SER A 8 7.06 -16.89 -1.80
N ALA A 9 6.09 -17.72 -1.38
CA ALA A 9 5.00 -18.19 -2.25
C ALA A 9 3.89 -17.14 -2.49
N ALA A 10 3.66 -16.23 -1.53
CA ALA A 10 2.67 -15.15 -1.66
C ALA A 10 3.19 -13.99 -2.54
N ALA A 11 4.45 -13.57 -2.33
CA ALA A 11 5.11 -12.59 -3.19
C ALA A 11 5.23 -13.07 -4.65
N LEU A 12 5.42 -14.39 -4.85
CA LEU A 12 5.46 -14.97 -6.18
C LEU A 12 4.07 -15.04 -6.85
N ALA A 13 2.98 -15.19 -6.09
CA ALA A 13 1.63 -15.17 -6.65
C ALA A 13 1.29 -13.78 -7.22
N VAL A 14 1.72 -12.70 -6.57
CA VAL A 14 1.60 -11.32 -7.07
C VAL A 14 2.47 -11.09 -8.31
N LEU A 15 3.74 -11.57 -8.30
CA LEU A 15 4.65 -11.50 -9.45
C LEU A 15 4.22 -12.31 -10.68
N LEU A 16 3.60 -13.48 -10.49
CA LEU A 16 3.07 -14.29 -11.59
C LEU A 16 1.84 -13.65 -12.26
N ILE A 17 1.06 -12.86 -11.51
CA ILE A 17 -0.07 -12.09 -12.05
C ILE A 17 0.43 -10.85 -12.83
N SER A 18 1.44 -10.14 -12.33
CA SER A 18 2.00 -8.95 -13.01
C SER A 18 2.88 -9.29 -14.23
N ALA A 19 3.64 -10.39 -14.19
CA ALA A 19 4.46 -10.87 -15.31
C ALA A 19 3.63 -11.23 -16.56
N GLY A 20 2.44 -11.81 -16.37
CA GLY A 20 1.54 -12.18 -17.46
C GLY A 20 0.84 -10.98 -18.13
N LEU A 21 0.64 -9.87 -17.42
CA LEU A 21 -0.03 -8.67 -17.91
C LEU A 21 0.91 -7.73 -18.70
N LEU A 22 2.18 -7.59 -18.28
CA LEU A 22 3.13 -6.66 -18.90
C LEU A 22 3.76 -7.18 -20.21
N ALA A 23 3.86 -8.51 -20.39
CA ALA A 23 4.47 -9.12 -21.58
C ALA A 23 3.68 -8.87 -22.89
N TRP A 24 2.46 -8.34 -22.82
CA TRP A 24 1.59 -8.07 -23.97
C TRP A 24 1.56 -6.61 -24.45
N GLN A 25 2.05 -5.64 -23.67
CA GLN A 25 1.89 -4.21 -23.99
C GLN A 25 3.11 -3.51 -24.59
N PHE A 26 4.29 -4.14 -24.68
CA PHE A 26 5.49 -3.48 -25.20
C PHE A 26 5.95 -4.02 -26.57
N PRO A 27 6.20 -3.16 -27.57
CA PRO A 27 6.72 -3.56 -28.87
C PRO A 27 8.15 -4.10 -28.74
N LYS A 28 8.39 -5.29 -29.30
CA LYS A 28 9.70 -5.94 -29.33
C LYS A 28 10.69 -5.14 -30.18
N TRP A 29 11.51 -4.30 -29.55
CA TRP A 29 12.69 -3.72 -30.18
C TRP A 29 13.90 -4.66 -30.06
N SER A 30 14.75 -4.64 -31.08
CA SER A 30 15.89 -5.56 -31.26
C SER A 30 17.10 -5.14 -30.40
N GLY A 31 17.73 -6.11 -29.73
CA GLY A 31 18.84 -5.96 -28.78
C GLY A 31 20.14 -5.37 -29.33
N ALA A 32 20.15 -4.07 -29.61
CA ALA A 32 21.25 -3.37 -30.27
C ALA A 32 22.25 -2.69 -29.32
N ALA A 33 22.04 -2.74 -28.00
CA ALA A 33 22.84 -2.01 -27.00
C ALA A 33 23.69 -2.89 -26.05
N PHE A 34 23.48 -4.21 -26.03
CA PHE A 34 24.17 -5.10 -25.09
C PHE A 34 25.59 -5.50 -25.53
N TRP A 35 26.56 -5.34 -24.63
CA TRP A 35 27.97 -5.73 -24.86
C TRP A 35 28.28 -7.07 -24.17
N GLU A 36 28.32 -8.16 -24.95
CA GLU A 36 28.60 -9.51 -24.43
C GLU A 36 29.92 -9.61 -23.65
N ASP A 37 30.94 -8.81 -24.00
CA ASP A 37 32.26 -8.80 -23.36
C ASP A 37 32.20 -8.42 -21.87
N ASP A 38 31.15 -7.76 -21.41
CA ASP A 38 30.95 -7.37 -20.02
C ASP A 38 30.13 -8.36 -19.19
N ALA A 39 29.60 -9.40 -19.82
CA ALA A 39 28.83 -10.44 -19.16
C ALA A 39 29.63 -11.73 -18.93
N VAL A 40 29.11 -12.57 -18.04
CA VAL A 40 29.66 -13.89 -17.74
C VAL A 40 28.58 -14.96 -17.80
N HIS A 41 29.00 -16.20 -18.01
CA HIS A 41 28.17 -17.38 -17.81
C HIS A 41 28.39 -17.94 -16.41
N ILE A 42 27.32 -18.41 -15.78
CA ILE A 42 27.34 -18.91 -14.41
C ILE A 42 27.26 -20.43 -14.34
N ASP A 43 27.53 -20.97 -13.15
CA ASP A 43 27.16 -22.35 -12.81
C ASP A 43 25.81 -22.36 -12.08
N PRO A 44 24.71 -22.84 -12.70
CA PRO A 44 23.35 -22.76 -12.13
C PRO A 44 23.19 -23.50 -10.80
N ASP A 45 24.09 -24.44 -10.50
CA ASP A 45 24.10 -25.20 -9.26
C ASP A 45 24.65 -24.39 -8.07
N LYS A 46 25.47 -23.38 -8.34
CA LYS A 46 26.08 -22.52 -7.31
C LYS A 46 25.24 -21.32 -6.92
N ILE A 47 24.19 -21.04 -7.67
CA ILE A 47 23.23 -19.97 -7.36
C ILE A 47 22.35 -20.43 -6.20
N GLU A 48 22.01 -19.52 -5.31
CA GLU A 48 21.12 -19.83 -4.18
C GLU A 48 19.68 -20.07 -4.63
N GLU A 49 18.89 -20.76 -3.80
CA GLU A 49 17.45 -20.94 -4.04
C GLU A 49 16.71 -19.61 -3.85
N SER A 50 15.49 -19.54 -4.40
CA SER A 50 14.67 -18.33 -4.42
C SER A 50 15.31 -17.18 -5.21
N THR A 51 16.05 -17.50 -6.28
CA THR A 51 16.68 -16.52 -7.17
C THR A 51 15.93 -16.43 -8.50
N LEU A 52 15.57 -15.22 -8.89
CA LEU A 52 15.05 -14.86 -10.20
C LEU A 52 16.19 -14.54 -11.16
N ILE A 53 16.00 -14.84 -12.43
CA ILE A 53 16.78 -14.29 -13.54
C ILE A 53 15.84 -13.47 -14.40
N ILE A 54 16.14 -12.18 -14.54
CA ILE A 54 15.42 -11.24 -15.39
C ILE A 54 16.46 -10.51 -16.23
N GLY A 55 16.37 -10.64 -17.55
CA GLY A 55 17.38 -10.09 -18.45
C GLY A 55 18.78 -10.60 -18.14
N THR A 56 19.70 -9.70 -17.80
CA THR A 56 21.09 -10.03 -17.46
C THR A 56 21.36 -10.09 -15.94
N HIS A 57 20.31 -10.01 -15.11
CA HIS A 57 20.42 -9.95 -13.65
C HIS A 57 19.97 -11.25 -12.98
N LEU A 58 20.71 -11.66 -11.94
CA LEU A 58 20.23 -12.62 -10.94
C LEU A 58 19.79 -11.86 -9.69
N ILE A 59 18.59 -12.11 -9.19
CA ILE A 59 18.05 -11.39 -8.04
C ILE A 59 17.45 -12.38 -7.05
N TYR A 60 18.00 -12.43 -5.85
CA TYR A 60 17.35 -13.14 -4.75
C TYR A 60 16.00 -12.47 -4.45
N LEU A 61 14.91 -13.25 -4.45
CA LEU A 61 13.54 -12.74 -4.37
C LEU A 61 13.30 -11.87 -3.13
N GLY A 62 13.88 -12.23 -1.98
CA GLY A 62 13.77 -11.44 -0.75
C GLY A 62 14.64 -10.18 -0.71
N ALA A 63 15.36 -9.88 -1.78
CA ALA A 63 16.15 -8.67 -1.97
C ALA A 63 15.68 -7.83 -3.17
N LEU A 64 14.58 -8.22 -3.81
CA LEU A 64 14.00 -7.47 -4.92
C LEU A 64 13.49 -6.12 -4.41
N THR A 65 13.91 -5.04 -5.05
CA THR A 65 13.34 -3.70 -4.93
C THR A 65 12.77 -3.29 -6.29
N ASP A 66 11.91 -2.28 -6.31
CA ASP A 66 11.33 -1.78 -7.57
C ASP A 66 12.42 -1.32 -8.53
N LYS A 67 13.43 -0.58 -8.04
CA LYS A 67 14.56 -0.17 -8.87
C LYS A 67 15.36 -1.33 -9.45
N LEU A 68 15.58 -2.39 -8.66
CA LEU A 68 16.26 -3.60 -9.14
C LEU A 68 15.44 -4.32 -10.22
N TYR A 69 14.13 -4.39 -10.03
CA TYR A 69 13.22 -4.97 -11.01
C TYR A 69 13.25 -4.18 -12.33
N GLU A 70 13.09 -2.85 -12.28
CA GLU A 70 13.17 -1.96 -13.44
C GLU A 70 14.50 -2.11 -14.19
N THR A 71 15.62 -2.05 -13.47
CA THR A 71 16.97 -2.20 -14.05
C THR A 71 17.11 -3.56 -14.75
N ALA A 72 16.58 -4.62 -14.14
CA ALA A 72 16.65 -5.96 -14.71
C ALA A 72 15.76 -6.12 -15.95
N ILE A 73 14.54 -5.56 -15.94
CA ILE A 73 13.65 -5.53 -17.10
C ILE A 73 14.27 -4.73 -18.25
N GLN A 74 14.82 -3.55 -17.99
CA GLN A 74 15.55 -2.80 -19.01
C GLN A 74 16.69 -3.64 -19.61
N SER A 75 17.46 -4.34 -18.77
CA SER A 75 18.53 -5.22 -19.27
C SER A 75 18.01 -6.39 -20.10
N SER A 76 16.78 -6.83 -19.88
CA SER A 76 16.11 -7.87 -20.68
C SER A 76 15.84 -7.39 -22.09
N GLU A 77 15.35 -6.17 -22.23
CA GLU A 77 15.08 -5.55 -23.53
C GLU A 77 16.39 -5.33 -24.32
N GLU A 78 17.41 -4.79 -23.66
CA GLU A 78 18.71 -4.48 -24.27
C GLU A 78 19.46 -5.73 -24.74
N SER A 79 19.43 -6.80 -23.94
CA SER A 79 20.09 -8.08 -24.25
C SER A 79 19.23 -9.02 -25.11
N GLY A 80 17.93 -8.77 -25.21
CA GLY A 80 16.96 -9.69 -25.81
C GLY A 80 16.68 -10.95 -24.96
N GLN A 81 17.15 -11.03 -23.72
CA GLN A 81 16.93 -12.18 -22.81
C GLN A 81 15.57 -12.09 -22.09
N ASN A 82 14.49 -12.15 -22.88
CA ASN A 82 13.11 -11.88 -22.44
C ASN A 82 12.42 -12.97 -21.60
N THR A 83 13.03 -14.14 -21.46
CA THR A 83 12.46 -15.19 -20.60
C THR A 83 12.98 -15.04 -19.19
N MET A 84 12.05 -14.95 -18.23
CA MET A 84 12.33 -14.96 -16.82
C MET A 84 12.47 -16.40 -16.31
N TYR A 85 13.48 -16.62 -15.47
CA TYR A 85 13.70 -17.91 -14.83
C TYR A 85 13.67 -17.79 -13.32
N TYR A 86 13.26 -18.84 -12.64
CA TYR A 86 13.22 -18.90 -11.19
C TYR A 86 13.81 -20.19 -10.67
N LYS A 87 14.72 -20.09 -9.70
CA LYS A 87 15.25 -21.24 -8.96
C LYS A 87 14.39 -21.48 -7.73
N SER A 88 13.46 -22.43 -7.83
CA SER A 88 12.39 -22.62 -6.86
C SER A 88 12.81 -23.45 -5.65
N GLU A 89 12.55 -22.94 -4.45
CA GLU A 89 12.74 -23.69 -3.19
C GLU A 89 11.71 -24.80 -2.99
N ILE A 90 10.49 -24.63 -3.52
CA ILE A 90 9.46 -25.68 -3.49
C ILE A 90 9.69 -26.74 -4.58
N GLY A 91 10.39 -26.36 -5.63
CA GLY A 91 10.93 -27.23 -6.66
C GLY A 91 12.29 -27.82 -6.30
N GLU A 92 12.71 -27.78 -5.04
CA GLU A 92 13.98 -28.35 -4.53
C GLU A 92 15.23 -27.84 -5.30
N GLY A 93 15.26 -26.55 -5.61
CA GLY A 93 16.37 -25.89 -6.29
C GLY A 93 16.41 -26.13 -7.81
N ARG A 94 15.35 -26.67 -8.41
CA ARG A 94 15.18 -26.74 -9.87
C ARG A 94 14.85 -25.38 -10.47
N TRP A 95 15.22 -25.19 -11.73
CA TRP A 95 14.94 -23.97 -12.49
C TRP A 95 13.63 -24.10 -13.27
N TYR A 96 12.83 -23.04 -13.31
CA TYR A 96 11.58 -22.99 -14.07
C TYR A 96 11.56 -21.70 -14.89
N ALA A 97 11.00 -21.75 -16.10
CA ALA A 97 10.64 -20.52 -16.81
C ALA A 97 9.28 -20.07 -16.27
N ILE A 98 9.14 -18.78 -15.95
CA ILE A 98 7.95 -18.27 -15.23
C ILE A 98 7.06 -17.35 -16.07
N ASP A 99 7.45 -17.07 -17.31
CA ASP A 99 6.71 -16.21 -18.26
C ASP A 99 5.23 -16.60 -18.40
N ASP A 100 4.94 -17.91 -18.38
CA ASP A 100 3.59 -18.48 -18.57
C ASP A 100 3.06 -19.21 -17.32
N ALA A 101 3.69 -19.02 -16.15
CA ALA A 101 3.30 -19.75 -14.95
C ALA A 101 2.01 -19.15 -14.33
N GLY A 102 0.93 -19.94 -14.29
CA GLY A 102 -0.37 -19.51 -13.78
C GLY A 102 -0.66 -19.94 -12.35
N SER A 103 0.21 -20.77 -11.74
CA SER A 103 0.04 -21.28 -10.39
C SER A 103 1.34 -21.74 -9.76
N ILE A 104 1.33 -21.88 -8.42
CA ILE A 104 2.44 -22.43 -7.63
C ILE A 104 2.82 -23.86 -8.08
N LYS A 105 1.91 -24.62 -8.71
CA LYS A 105 2.21 -25.97 -9.23
C LYS A 105 3.18 -25.93 -10.41
N ASP A 106 3.23 -24.83 -11.16
CA ASP A 106 4.04 -24.70 -12.37
C ASP A 106 5.54 -24.54 -12.07
N ILE A 107 5.86 -24.22 -10.81
CA ILE A 107 7.22 -24.04 -10.30
C ILE A 107 7.60 -25.07 -9.21
N SER A 108 6.83 -26.15 -9.08
CA SER A 108 7.11 -27.27 -8.16
C SER A 108 7.61 -28.51 -8.89
N ASP A 109 7.76 -29.63 -8.18
CA ASP A 109 8.03 -30.95 -8.76
C ASP A 109 7.06 -31.40 -9.86
N LYS A 110 5.89 -30.75 -9.96
CA LYS A 110 4.89 -31.00 -11.01
C LYS A 110 5.03 -30.07 -12.22
N GLY A 111 5.82 -29.01 -12.10
CA GLY A 111 6.08 -28.02 -13.14
C GLY A 111 7.06 -28.51 -14.21
N LYS A 112 7.19 -27.74 -15.30
CA LYS A 112 8.15 -28.03 -16.37
C LYS A 112 9.51 -27.42 -16.05
N GLU A 113 10.44 -28.25 -15.57
CA GLU A 113 11.82 -27.82 -15.30
C GLU A 113 12.50 -27.30 -16.58
N THR A 114 13.18 -26.17 -16.44
CA THR A 114 14.13 -25.61 -17.40
C THR A 114 15.49 -26.27 -17.23
N GLY A 115 16.00 -26.88 -18.30
CA GLY A 115 17.31 -27.52 -18.29
C GLY A 115 18.44 -26.54 -17.97
N LYS A 116 19.35 -26.95 -17.06
CA LYS A 116 20.50 -26.14 -16.63
C LYS A 116 21.42 -25.68 -17.77
N SER A 117 21.45 -26.37 -18.90
CA SER A 117 22.20 -25.93 -20.09
C SER A 117 21.68 -24.58 -20.60
N LYS A 118 20.37 -24.37 -20.58
CA LYS A 118 19.74 -23.11 -21.00
C LYS A 118 20.15 -21.96 -20.09
N ILE A 119 20.21 -22.21 -18.78
CA ILE A 119 20.66 -21.21 -17.79
C ILE A 119 22.16 -20.90 -17.97
N LYS A 120 22.99 -21.90 -18.31
CA LYS A 120 24.43 -21.71 -18.60
C LYS A 120 24.70 -20.87 -19.84
N GLU A 121 23.77 -20.84 -20.79
CA GLU A 121 23.90 -20.07 -22.04
C GLU A 121 23.54 -18.59 -21.87
N LEU A 122 22.92 -18.20 -20.75
CA LEU A 122 22.57 -16.80 -20.49
C LEU A 122 23.81 -15.96 -20.20
N TYR A 123 23.80 -14.74 -20.73
CA TYR A 123 24.76 -13.70 -20.41
C TYR A 123 24.26 -12.92 -19.19
N LEU A 124 25.03 -12.97 -18.10
CA LEU A 124 24.66 -12.35 -16.84
C LEU A 124 25.73 -11.35 -16.40
N THR A 125 25.31 -10.18 -15.95
CA THR A 125 26.17 -9.04 -15.60
C THR A 125 26.19 -8.80 -14.10
N HIS A 126 25.05 -9.00 -13.41
CA HIS A 126 24.89 -8.68 -12.00
C HIS A 126 24.20 -9.79 -11.21
N HIS A 127 24.51 -9.85 -9.91
CA HIS A 127 23.86 -10.74 -8.96
C HIS A 127 23.57 -10.00 -7.66
N THR A 128 22.29 -9.81 -7.36
CA THR A 128 21.81 -9.39 -6.05
C THR A 128 21.57 -10.63 -5.20
N LYS A 129 22.42 -10.83 -4.20
CA LYS A 129 22.44 -12.04 -3.37
C LYS A 129 21.45 -11.93 -2.21
N SER A 130 21.29 -12.99 -1.42
CA SER A 130 20.44 -13.04 -0.22
C SER A 130 20.90 -12.15 0.94
N ASP A 131 22.13 -11.63 0.89
CA ASP A 131 22.59 -10.53 1.75
C ASP A 131 22.00 -9.17 1.35
N GLY A 132 21.37 -9.10 0.18
CA GLY A 132 20.71 -7.92 -0.35
C GLY A 132 21.64 -6.96 -1.08
N TYR A 133 22.89 -7.34 -1.34
CA TYR A 133 23.84 -6.52 -2.08
C TYR A 133 23.95 -6.96 -3.53
N THR A 134 24.13 -5.99 -4.42
CA THR A 134 24.32 -6.22 -5.85
C THR A 134 25.80 -6.26 -6.19
N TYR A 135 26.21 -7.30 -6.91
CA TYR A 135 27.58 -7.52 -7.34
C TYR A 135 27.66 -7.57 -8.86
N LYS A 136 28.64 -6.89 -9.45
CA LYS A 136 29.01 -7.12 -10.84
C LYS A 136 29.73 -8.46 -10.94
N LEU A 137 29.18 -9.39 -11.72
CA LEU A 137 29.64 -10.78 -11.76
C LEU A 137 31.04 -10.96 -12.38
N LYS A 138 31.43 -10.04 -13.27
CA LYS A 138 32.71 -10.11 -13.99
C LYS A 138 33.93 -9.98 -13.05
N ASP A 139 33.83 -9.16 -12.02
CA ASP A 139 34.90 -8.87 -11.07
C ASP A 139 34.50 -9.07 -9.58
N ASP A 140 33.26 -9.50 -9.32
CA ASP A 140 32.65 -9.65 -7.99
C ASP A 140 32.70 -8.37 -7.15
N LYS A 141 32.69 -7.20 -7.82
CA LYS A 141 32.67 -5.90 -7.15
C LYS A 141 31.24 -5.54 -6.76
N MET A 142 31.05 -5.16 -5.50
CA MET A 142 29.79 -4.61 -5.01
C MET A 142 29.50 -3.26 -5.70
N VAL A 143 28.28 -3.09 -6.18
CA VAL A 143 27.82 -1.88 -6.89
C VAL A 143 26.48 -1.41 -6.33
N ASN A 144 26.24 -0.11 -6.37
CA ASN A 144 24.91 0.45 -6.14
C ASN A 144 24.04 0.19 -7.38
N VAL A 145 22.78 -0.19 -7.20
CA VAL A 145 21.84 -0.41 -8.32
C VAL A 145 21.67 0.85 -9.17
N TYR A 146 21.66 2.03 -8.54
CA TYR A 146 21.54 3.32 -9.23
C TYR A 146 22.76 3.64 -10.12
N ASP A 147 23.90 2.96 -9.93
CA ASP A 147 25.11 3.15 -10.73
C ASP A 147 25.27 2.14 -11.88
N ILE A 148 24.38 1.15 -12.01
CA ILE A 148 24.46 0.13 -13.06
C ILE A 148 24.33 0.77 -14.44
N ASN A 149 23.37 1.68 -14.60
CA ASN A 149 23.16 2.48 -15.81
C ASN A 149 23.59 3.92 -15.55
N SER A 150 24.92 4.13 -15.46
CA SER A 150 25.49 5.43 -15.09
C SER A 150 25.11 6.53 -16.09
N PRO A 151 24.67 7.71 -15.63
CA PRO A 151 24.41 8.86 -16.51
C PRO A 151 25.69 9.50 -17.08
N TYR A 152 26.86 8.90 -16.83
CA TYR A 152 28.13 9.36 -17.39
C TYR A 152 28.61 8.48 -18.55
N ASP A 153 28.01 7.30 -18.74
CA ASP A 153 28.27 6.44 -19.90
C ASP A 153 27.38 6.83 -21.08
N LEU A 154 27.76 7.91 -21.77
CA LEU A 154 26.98 8.46 -22.88
C LEU A 154 26.82 7.47 -24.05
N GLU A 155 27.80 6.57 -24.27
CA GLU A 155 27.67 5.56 -25.33
C GLU A 155 26.70 4.43 -24.95
N GLY A 156 26.49 4.20 -23.66
CA GLY A 156 25.54 3.23 -23.11
C GLY A 156 24.12 3.78 -22.91
N MET A 157 23.90 5.08 -23.07
CA MET A 157 22.56 5.69 -22.90
C MET A 157 21.58 5.27 -23.99
N LYS A 158 20.39 4.80 -23.58
CA LYS A 158 19.31 4.44 -24.50
C LYS A 158 18.87 5.65 -25.34
N GLU A 159 18.85 6.83 -24.74
CA GLU A 159 18.44 8.10 -25.34
C GLU A 159 19.34 8.50 -26.52
N LEU A 160 20.59 8.05 -26.52
CA LEU A 160 21.59 8.34 -27.55
C LEU A 160 21.79 7.20 -28.55
N SER A 161 20.99 6.14 -28.47
CA SER A 161 21.14 4.93 -29.30
C SER A 161 21.15 5.21 -30.81
N ALA A 162 20.32 6.15 -31.27
CA ALA A 162 20.30 6.60 -32.67
C ALA A 162 21.64 7.23 -33.09
N LEU A 163 22.22 8.08 -32.23
CA LEU A 163 23.52 8.71 -32.48
C LEU A 163 24.69 7.74 -32.38
N VAL A 164 24.61 6.72 -31.51
CA VAL A 164 25.62 5.64 -31.46
C VAL A 164 25.66 4.89 -32.78
N ASN A 165 24.49 4.57 -33.35
CA ASN A 165 24.41 3.91 -34.66
C ASN A 165 24.94 4.79 -35.78
N GLU A 166 24.61 6.08 -35.75
CA GLU A 166 25.09 7.03 -36.76
C GLU A 166 26.61 7.26 -36.68
N LYS A 167 27.18 7.35 -35.47
CA LYS A 167 28.62 7.34 -35.24
C LYS A 167 29.31 6.11 -35.84
N LYS A 168 28.70 4.92 -35.70
CA LYS A 168 29.24 3.68 -36.29
C LYS A 168 29.17 3.67 -37.82
N MET A 169 28.13 4.27 -38.41
CA MET A 169 27.90 4.26 -39.85
C MET A 169 28.65 5.35 -40.62
N SER A 170 28.62 6.58 -40.13
CA SER A 170 29.16 7.76 -40.84
C SER A 170 30.29 8.49 -40.09
N GLY A 171 30.50 8.16 -38.81
CA GLY A 171 31.46 8.83 -37.94
C GLY A 171 30.97 10.18 -37.38
N LYS A 172 29.74 10.59 -37.69
CA LYS A 172 29.13 11.85 -37.21
C LYS A 172 28.50 11.69 -35.82
N GLY A 173 28.24 12.81 -35.14
CA GLY A 173 27.66 12.83 -33.79
C GLY A 173 28.59 12.36 -32.68
N GLY A 174 29.85 12.03 -33.02
CA GLY A 174 30.84 11.52 -32.08
C GLY A 174 31.20 12.47 -30.94
N GLU A 175 31.04 13.78 -31.15
CA GLU A 175 31.33 14.83 -30.17
C GLU A 175 30.41 14.83 -28.94
N VAL A 176 29.15 14.40 -29.07
CA VAL A 176 28.21 14.30 -27.92
C VAL A 176 28.78 13.38 -26.85
N PHE A 177 29.41 12.27 -27.24
CA PHE A 177 29.98 11.29 -26.32
C PHE A 177 31.25 11.77 -25.59
N GLY A 178 31.78 12.94 -25.96
CA GLY A 178 32.86 13.62 -25.25
C GLY A 178 32.37 14.73 -24.31
N ALA A 179 31.06 14.93 -24.18
CA ALA A 179 30.48 15.98 -23.35
C ALA A 179 30.86 15.80 -21.87
N LYS A 180 31.26 16.90 -21.23
CA LYS A 180 31.61 16.92 -19.81
C LYS A 180 30.34 17.13 -18.99
N VAL A 181 29.66 16.03 -18.68
CA VAL A 181 28.35 16.04 -17.99
C VAL A 181 28.46 16.16 -16.47
N GLU A 182 29.60 15.76 -15.89
CA GLU A 182 29.86 15.92 -14.47
C GLU A 182 29.98 17.40 -14.06
N GLY A 183 29.34 17.78 -12.95
CA GLY A 183 29.38 19.13 -12.38
C GLY A 183 29.29 19.11 -10.85
N LYS A 184 29.09 20.28 -10.25
CA LYS A 184 28.94 20.43 -8.80
C LYS A 184 27.76 19.63 -8.25
N VAL A 185 26.59 19.75 -8.86
CA VAL A 185 25.36 19.06 -8.45
C VAL A 185 25.51 17.55 -8.57
N THR A 186 25.99 17.05 -9.72
CA THR A 186 26.13 15.62 -9.96
C THR A 186 27.11 14.96 -8.99
N LYS A 187 28.23 15.62 -8.65
CA LYS A 187 29.17 15.14 -7.63
C LYS A 187 28.57 15.10 -6.21
N TRP A 188 27.74 16.08 -5.87
CA TRP A 188 27.01 16.07 -4.60
C TRP A 188 26.06 14.87 -4.57
N CYS A 189 25.34 14.61 -5.67
CA CYS A 189 24.47 13.44 -5.80
C CYS A 189 25.24 12.13 -5.68
N ASP A 190 26.40 11.99 -6.34
CA ASP A 190 27.24 10.78 -6.24
C ASP A 190 27.66 10.50 -4.79
N LYS A 191 28.04 11.55 -4.05
CA LYS A 191 28.37 11.43 -2.63
C LYS A 191 27.12 11.07 -1.81
N GLY A 192 25.98 11.68 -2.11
CA GLY A 192 24.70 11.38 -1.46
C GLY A 192 24.28 9.93 -1.64
N LEU A 193 24.33 9.42 -2.87
CA LEU A 193 24.05 8.02 -3.20
C LEU A 193 25.00 7.06 -2.47
N ASP A 194 26.29 7.37 -2.39
CA ASP A 194 27.25 6.56 -1.63
C ASP A 194 26.92 6.53 -0.13
N ILE A 195 26.53 7.66 0.46
CA ILE A 195 26.13 7.76 1.87
C ILE A 195 24.84 6.98 2.13
N LEU A 196 23.78 7.26 1.36
CA LEU A 196 22.48 6.61 1.51
C LEU A 196 22.58 5.10 1.32
N ASN A 197 23.32 4.64 0.31
CA ASN A 197 23.55 3.22 0.09
C ASN A 197 24.32 2.59 1.26
N LYS A 198 25.37 3.24 1.79
CA LYS A 198 26.09 2.72 2.97
C LYS A 198 25.18 2.59 4.19
N GLU A 199 24.29 3.55 4.41
CA GLU A 199 23.33 3.51 5.51
C GLU A 199 22.26 2.43 5.30
N TYR A 200 21.72 2.29 4.09
CA TYR A 200 20.83 1.20 3.71
C TYR A 200 21.48 -0.16 4.02
N ILE A 201 22.72 -0.35 3.56
CA ILE A 201 23.53 -1.55 3.79
C ILE A 201 23.74 -1.80 5.30
N ARG A 202 24.07 -0.75 6.07
CA ARG A 202 24.30 -0.82 7.53
C ARG A 202 23.04 -1.22 8.28
N LEU A 203 21.92 -0.54 8.01
CA LEU A 203 20.64 -0.75 8.68
C LEU A 203 20.04 -2.12 8.33
N LYS A 204 20.15 -2.54 7.08
CA LYS A 204 19.72 -3.88 6.65
C LYS A 204 20.49 -4.98 7.39
N ALA A 205 21.81 -4.84 7.50
CA ALA A 205 22.64 -5.78 8.25
C ALA A 205 22.33 -5.79 9.76
N ALA A 206 21.85 -4.67 10.30
CA ALA A 206 21.38 -4.55 11.68
C ALA A 206 19.95 -5.10 11.90
N GLY A 207 19.24 -5.46 10.84
CA GLY A 207 17.84 -5.92 10.92
C GLY A 207 16.86 -4.78 11.21
N ALA A 208 17.12 -3.58 10.68
CA ALA A 208 16.23 -2.44 10.76
C ALA A 208 14.86 -2.71 10.12
N ASP A 209 13.90 -1.84 10.44
CA ASP A 209 12.56 -1.89 9.88
C ASP A 209 12.57 -1.82 8.34
N ALA A 210 11.65 -2.54 7.70
CA ALA A 210 11.51 -2.53 6.25
C ALA A 210 11.12 -1.14 5.73
N GLU A 211 10.33 -0.37 6.49
CA GLU A 211 9.92 1.00 6.14
C GLU A 211 11.12 1.94 6.05
N TRP A 212 12.11 1.78 6.94
CA TRP A 212 13.34 2.58 6.91
C TRP A 212 14.20 2.26 5.68
N LEU A 213 14.24 0.99 5.29
CA LEU A 213 14.97 0.55 4.11
C LEU A 213 14.29 1.05 2.82
N ASP A 214 12.96 1.01 2.77
CA ASP A 214 12.15 1.57 1.69
C ASP A 214 12.36 3.09 1.55
N MET A 215 12.32 3.81 2.67
CA MET A 215 12.54 5.26 2.69
C MET A 215 13.94 5.64 2.18
N LEU A 216 14.98 4.87 2.50
CA LEU A 216 16.32 5.10 1.96
C LEU A 216 16.44 4.77 0.47
N ASP A 217 15.72 3.75 -0.02
CA ASP A 217 15.66 3.43 -1.45
C ASP A 217 14.96 4.56 -2.23
N LYS A 218 13.79 5.02 -1.75
CA LYS A 218 13.09 6.21 -2.28
C LYS A 218 13.98 7.45 -2.31
N ALA A 219 14.70 7.72 -1.22
CA ALA A 219 15.65 8.84 -1.16
C ALA A 219 16.78 8.70 -2.19
N MET A 220 17.35 7.51 -2.38
CA MET A 220 18.34 7.27 -3.44
C MET A 220 17.74 7.50 -4.82
N GLY A 221 16.49 7.10 -5.06
CA GLY A 221 15.75 7.38 -6.29
C GLY A 221 15.73 8.88 -6.63
N LYS A 222 15.27 9.72 -5.69
CA LYS A 222 15.21 11.18 -5.89
C LYS A 222 16.58 11.82 -6.15
N VAL A 223 17.62 11.35 -5.46
CA VAL A 223 19.00 11.83 -5.66
C VAL A 223 19.54 11.39 -7.02
N ASP A 224 19.26 10.17 -7.46
CA ASP A 224 19.66 9.70 -8.79
C ASP A 224 18.89 10.43 -9.91
N ASP A 225 17.60 10.73 -9.72
CA ASP A 225 16.81 11.51 -10.67
C ASP A 225 17.39 12.92 -10.84
N LEU A 226 17.80 13.58 -9.75
CA LEU A 226 18.51 14.87 -9.84
C LEU A 226 19.85 14.72 -10.59
N ARG A 227 20.63 13.69 -10.25
CA ARG A 227 21.91 13.39 -10.92
C ARG A 227 21.73 13.21 -12.43
N ARG A 228 20.68 12.48 -12.84
CA ARG A 228 20.35 12.19 -14.23
C ARG A 228 19.83 13.43 -14.94
N HIS A 229 18.93 14.19 -14.31
CA HIS A 229 18.37 15.42 -14.87
C HIS A 229 19.50 16.38 -15.31
N GLU A 230 20.44 16.65 -14.40
CA GLU A 230 21.62 17.49 -14.64
C GLU A 230 22.51 16.98 -15.78
N ALA A 231 22.73 15.66 -15.85
CA ALA A 231 23.50 15.05 -16.93
C ALA A 231 22.77 15.17 -18.27
N TYR A 232 21.47 14.85 -18.30
CA TYR A 232 20.65 14.87 -19.50
C TYR A 232 20.52 16.28 -20.07
N GLN A 233 20.33 17.32 -19.24
CA GLN A 233 20.29 18.71 -19.71
C GLN A 233 21.58 19.11 -20.44
N LYS A 234 22.74 18.73 -19.91
CA LYS A 234 24.03 19.02 -20.56
C LYS A 234 24.21 18.27 -21.88
N VAL A 235 23.78 17.00 -21.93
CA VAL A 235 23.81 16.21 -23.17
C VAL A 235 22.86 16.81 -24.21
N GLU A 236 21.66 17.19 -23.79
CA GLU A 236 20.62 17.77 -24.65
C GLU A 236 21.10 19.08 -25.27
N ALA A 237 21.76 19.94 -24.49
CA ALA A 237 22.38 21.16 -24.99
C ALA A 237 23.45 20.89 -26.07
N GLU A 238 24.25 19.82 -25.94
CA GLU A 238 25.21 19.41 -26.97
C GLU A 238 24.51 18.85 -28.22
N VAL A 239 23.44 18.07 -28.05
CA VAL A 239 22.63 17.58 -29.18
C VAL A 239 21.97 18.75 -29.92
N ARG A 240 21.45 19.76 -29.22
CA ARG A 240 20.89 20.98 -29.83
C ARG A 240 21.92 21.75 -30.63
N LYS A 241 23.14 21.95 -30.11
CA LYS A 241 24.24 22.57 -30.85
C LYS A 241 24.51 21.86 -32.17
N LEU A 242 24.42 20.53 -32.18
CA LEU A 242 24.57 19.72 -33.38
C LEU A 242 23.41 19.85 -34.36
N ILE A 243 22.17 19.92 -33.88
CA ILE A 243 20.99 20.20 -34.70
C ILE A 243 21.15 21.53 -35.44
N ASP A 244 21.55 22.58 -34.72
CA ASP A 244 21.75 23.92 -35.29
C ASP A 244 22.88 23.97 -36.33
N ALA A 245 23.88 23.10 -36.18
CA ALA A 245 25.03 22.99 -37.09
C ALA A 245 24.81 22.00 -38.26
N ALA A 246 23.77 21.18 -38.22
CA ALA A 246 23.57 20.10 -39.18
C ALA A 246 23.17 20.60 -40.57
N ASP A 247 23.75 19.99 -41.61
CA ASP A 247 23.30 20.22 -42.99
C ASP A 247 22.05 19.39 -43.28
N SER A 248 20.94 20.09 -43.55
CA SER A 248 19.63 19.52 -43.92
C SER A 248 19.65 18.52 -45.08
N ALA A 249 20.74 18.46 -45.86
CA ALA A 249 20.90 17.47 -46.94
C ALA A 249 21.21 16.05 -46.44
N ASP A 250 21.65 15.87 -45.19
CA ASP A 250 21.90 14.57 -44.59
C ASP A 250 20.75 14.14 -43.66
N ALA A 251 19.67 13.68 -44.29
CA ALA A 251 18.43 13.34 -43.61
C ALA A 251 18.63 12.29 -42.48
N GLY A 252 19.51 11.29 -42.68
CA GLY A 252 19.73 10.25 -41.67
C GLY A 252 20.37 10.78 -40.38
N TYR A 253 21.33 11.71 -40.51
CA TYR A 253 21.96 12.35 -39.35
C TYR A 253 21.01 13.31 -38.62
N VAL A 254 20.21 14.07 -39.37
CA VAL A 254 19.20 14.98 -38.81
C VAL A 254 18.10 14.22 -38.07
N ASP A 255 17.64 13.09 -38.63
CA ASP A 255 16.66 12.20 -37.99
C ASP A 255 17.23 11.65 -36.67
N ALA A 256 18.48 11.14 -36.68
CA ALA A 256 19.12 10.62 -35.47
C ALA A 256 19.29 11.68 -34.36
N LEU A 257 19.62 12.92 -34.72
CA LEU A 257 19.70 14.04 -33.77
C LEU A 257 18.33 14.41 -33.21
N SER A 258 17.30 14.44 -34.05
CA SER A 258 15.93 14.76 -33.64
C SER A 258 15.36 13.70 -32.71
N ASP A 259 15.61 12.42 -33.02
CA ASP A 259 15.23 11.29 -32.18
C ASP A 259 15.93 11.33 -30.82
N ALA A 260 17.23 11.62 -30.79
CA ALA A 260 17.99 11.77 -29.54
C ALA A 260 17.48 12.94 -28.70
N ALA A 261 17.21 14.10 -29.31
CA ALA A 261 16.64 15.25 -28.61
C ALA A 261 15.25 14.95 -28.02
N ALA A 262 14.39 14.25 -28.78
CA ALA A 262 13.07 13.86 -28.28
C ALA A 262 13.17 12.89 -27.09
N GLN A 263 14.02 11.85 -27.19
CA GLN A 263 14.22 10.88 -26.10
C GLN A 263 14.84 11.53 -24.84
N LEU A 264 15.82 12.42 -25.01
CA LEU A 264 16.39 13.18 -23.89
C LEU A 264 15.35 14.07 -23.24
N ASN A 265 14.51 14.76 -24.02
CA ASN A 265 13.46 15.62 -23.47
C ASN A 265 12.42 14.83 -22.67
N ASP A 266 12.05 13.63 -23.14
CA ASP A 266 11.18 12.71 -22.39
C ASP A 266 11.84 12.31 -21.05
N SER A 267 13.11 11.89 -21.06
CA SER A 267 13.85 11.52 -19.84
C SER A 267 14.09 12.71 -18.89
N ILE A 268 14.31 13.93 -19.42
CA ILE A 268 14.40 15.17 -18.63
C ILE A 268 13.07 15.44 -17.93
N THR A 269 11.95 15.31 -18.64
CA THR A 269 10.60 15.52 -18.07
C THR A 269 10.29 14.50 -16.98
N GLU A 270 10.68 13.24 -17.18
CA GLU A 270 10.51 12.16 -16.18
C GLU A 270 11.32 12.45 -14.91
N THR A 271 12.62 12.75 -15.07
CA THR A 271 13.51 13.06 -13.94
C THR A 271 13.12 14.34 -13.20
N GLU A 272 12.70 15.40 -13.91
CA GLU A 272 12.22 16.64 -13.31
C GLU A 272 11.03 16.40 -12.37
N GLY A 273 10.19 15.41 -12.69
CA GLY A 273 9.01 15.09 -11.91
C GLY A 273 9.30 14.46 -10.55
N ASN A 274 10.47 13.86 -10.37
CA ASN A 274 10.79 13.07 -9.17
C ASN A 274 12.11 13.48 -8.50
N MET A 275 12.93 14.30 -9.16
CA MET A 275 14.24 14.71 -8.65
C MET A 275 14.16 15.42 -7.30
N LEU A 276 15.20 15.31 -6.51
CA LEU A 276 15.34 16.09 -5.30
C LEU A 276 15.34 17.61 -5.63
N ASP A 277 14.45 18.38 -5.01
CA ASP A 277 14.42 19.84 -5.17
C ASP A 277 15.46 20.48 -4.25
N ILE A 278 16.54 21.03 -4.85
CA ILE A 278 17.59 21.74 -4.11
C ILE A 278 17.98 23.01 -4.86
N ASP A 279 18.22 24.10 -4.13
CA ASP A 279 18.84 25.29 -4.70
C ASP A 279 20.35 25.05 -4.79
N SER A 280 20.82 24.66 -5.98
CA SER A 280 22.23 24.36 -6.25
C SER A 280 23.21 25.47 -5.84
N LYS A 281 22.75 26.73 -5.74
CA LYS A 281 23.56 27.90 -5.38
C LYS A 281 23.68 28.10 -3.87
N THR A 282 22.62 27.81 -3.12
CA THR A 282 22.60 28.04 -1.66
C THR A 282 22.78 26.76 -0.85
N ASP A 283 22.38 25.62 -1.41
CA ASP A 283 22.30 24.36 -0.69
C ASP A 283 23.53 23.48 -0.85
N ILE A 284 24.23 23.60 -1.98
CA ILE A 284 25.45 22.83 -2.23
C ILE A 284 26.67 23.75 -2.00
N PRO A 285 27.55 23.45 -1.03
CA PRO A 285 28.74 24.26 -0.81
C PRO A 285 29.74 24.14 -1.97
N ASP A 286 30.41 25.24 -2.32
CA ASP A 286 31.46 25.24 -3.35
C ASP A 286 32.64 24.36 -2.92
N GLU A 287 33.08 23.46 -3.81
CA GLU A 287 34.32 22.72 -3.59
C GLU A 287 35.52 23.70 -3.66
N PRO A 288 36.42 23.71 -2.65
CA PRO A 288 37.60 24.56 -2.69
C PRO A 288 38.51 24.16 -3.86
N GLY A 289 38.52 25.00 -4.91
CA GLY A 289 39.31 24.80 -6.13
C GLY A 289 38.54 24.23 -7.33
N GLY A 290 37.21 24.13 -7.25
CA GLY A 290 36.34 23.78 -8.39
C GLY A 290 36.34 24.87 -9.49
N GLU A 291 36.15 24.46 -10.74
CA GLU A 291 35.81 25.41 -11.82
C GLU A 291 34.45 26.05 -11.50
N PRO A 292 34.29 27.38 -11.66
CA PRO A 292 33.00 28.02 -11.47
C PRO A 292 31.99 27.48 -12.50
N ASP A 293 30.80 27.12 -12.03
CA ASP A 293 29.71 26.67 -12.90
C ASP A 293 29.32 27.80 -13.88
N GLU A 294 28.97 27.42 -15.12
CA GLU A 294 28.38 28.38 -16.06
C GLU A 294 27.03 28.86 -15.49
N PRO A 295 26.68 30.15 -15.63
CA PRO A 295 25.44 30.65 -15.11
C PRO A 295 24.26 30.00 -15.83
N ASP A 296 23.36 29.35 -15.07
CA ASP A 296 22.10 28.84 -15.60
C ASP A 296 21.34 29.99 -16.29
N GLU A 297 20.96 29.80 -17.55
CA GLU A 297 19.96 30.67 -18.17
C GLU A 297 18.62 30.42 -17.43
N PRO A 298 17.91 31.48 -17.00
CA PRO A 298 16.64 31.29 -16.33
C PRO A 298 15.64 30.67 -17.31
N ALA A 299 15.17 29.46 -17.01
CA ALA A 299 14.00 28.91 -17.68
C ALA A 299 12.78 29.76 -17.28
N GLU A 300 12.31 30.60 -18.20
CA GLU A 300 11.06 31.34 -18.05
C GLU A 300 9.87 30.39 -18.33
N GLU A 301 9.54 29.52 -17.38
CA GLU A 301 8.17 29.06 -17.21
C GLU A 301 7.65 29.66 -15.90
N GLU A 302 6.39 30.12 -15.88
CA GLU A 302 5.71 30.47 -14.63
C GLU A 302 5.53 29.18 -13.81
N GLU A 303 6.59 28.75 -13.14
CA GLU A 303 6.59 27.52 -12.36
C GLU A 303 5.67 27.70 -11.15
N ARG A 304 4.63 26.86 -11.10
CA ARG A 304 3.79 26.76 -9.91
C ARG A 304 4.68 26.35 -8.73
N PRO A 305 4.57 27.02 -7.57
CA PRO A 305 5.45 26.75 -6.46
C PRO A 305 5.22 25.35 -5.90
N LEU A 306 6.30 24.68 -5.51
CA LEU A 306 6.25 23.34 -4.90
C LEU A 306 5.44 23.35 -3.59
N THR A 307 4.86 22.18 -3.29
CA THR A 307 4.16 21.97 -2.02
C THR A 307 5.15 21.98 -0.86
N VAL A 308 4.69 22.38 0.32
CA VAL A 308 5.47 22.39 1.56
C VAL A 308 5.98 20.99 1.91
N MET A 309 5.19 19.94 1.64
CA MET A 309 5.63 18.56 1.85
C MET A 309 6.77 18.16 0.91
N THR A 310 6.73 18.55 -0.38
CA THR A 310 7.83 18.28 -1.33
C THR A 310 9.13 18.96 -0.89
N VAL A 311 9.04 20.23 -0.49
CA VAL A 311 10.21 20.99 -0.02
C VAL A 311 10.78 20.35 1.25
N MET A 312 9.92 20.00 2.21
CA MET A 312 10.37 19.39 3.45
C MET A 312 10.93 17.97 3.26
N GLU A 313 10.39 17.19 2.34
CA GLU A 313 10.95 15.90 1.96
C GLU A 313 12.39 16.08 1.43
N SER A 314 12.59 17.04 0.53
CA SER A 314 13.91 17.32 -0.04
C SER A 314 14.91 17.80 1.01
N ASP A 315 14.46 18.67 1.92
CA ASP A 315 15.25 19.14 3.07
C ASP A 315 15.65 18.01 4.01
N LEU A 316 14.75 17.07 4.31
CA LEU A 316 15.03 15.93 5.19
C LEU A 316 16.03 14.96 4.55
N ILE A 317 15.87 14.64 3.26
CA ILE A 317 16.82 13.80 2.52
C ILE A 317 18.21 14.45 2.52
N ARG A 318 18.28 15.75 2.24
CA ARG A 318 19.54 16.50 2.29
C ARG A 318 20.17 16.46 3.68
N GLN A 319 19.40 16.75 4.73
CA GLN A 319 19.89 16.70 6.11
C GLN A 319 20.42 15.31 6.47
N TYR A 320 19.75 14.24 6.02
CA TYR A 320 20.21 12.87 6.22
C TYR A 320 21.52 12.57 5.48
N ILE A 321 21.67 13.06 4.24
CA ILE A 321 22.93 12.94 3.47
C ILE A 321 24.07 13.67 4.19
N GLU A 322 23.81 14.84 4.76
CA GLU A 322 24.82 15.63 5.48
C GLU A 322 25.19 15.00 6.83
N GLU A 323 24.20 14.52 7.57
CA GLU A 323 24.36 13.92 8.89
C GLU A 323 23.36 12.76 9.09
N PRO A 324 23.74 11.51 8.77
CA PRO A 324 22.83 10.37 8.87
C PRO A 324 22.48 10.08 10.33
N LYS A 325 21.24 10.41 10.71
CA LYS A 325 20.70 10.19 12.05
C LYS A 325 19.33 9.55 11.98
N ASP A 326 19.08 8.67 12.93
CA ASP A 326 17.83 7.91 13.04
C ASP A 326 16.61 8.83 13.21
N ASP A 327 16.73 9.96 13.93
CA ASP A 327 15.63 10.92 14.10
C ASP A 327 15.23 11.63 12.80
N ILE A 328 16.17 11.86 11.88
CA ILE A 328 15.87 12.40 10.54
C ILE A 328 15.13 11.35 9.72
N LEU A 329 15.53 10.08 9.80
CA LEU A 329 14.87 8.99 9.09
C LEU A 329 13.45 8.71 9.63
N GLU A 330 13.24 8.82 10.94
CA GLU A 330 11.90 8.79 11.55
C GLU A 330 11.02 9.93 11.00
N ASN A 331 11.57 11.13 10.88
CA ASN A 331 10.88 12.28 10.29
C ASN A 331 10.53 12.07 8.81
N MET A 332 11.44 11.48 8.03
CA MET A 332 11.20 11.12 6.62
C MET A 332 10.05 10.11 6.51
N THR A 333 10.09 9.06 7.34
CA THR A 333 9.05 8.01 7.37
C THR A 333 7.69 8.58 7.79
N THR A 334 7.67 9.42 8.83
CA THR A 334 6.45 10.11 9.30
C THR A 334 5.85 11.00 8.22
N LEU A 335 6.69 11.75 7.50
CA LEU A 335 6.24 12.56 6.38
C LEU A 335 5.64 11.68 5.27
N SER A 336 6.27 10.55 4.92
CA SER A 336 5.75 9.60 3.92
C SER A 336 4.35 9.10 4.31
N HIS A 337 4.13 8.72 5.57
CA HIS A 337 2.80 8.31 6.05
C HIS A 337 1.74 9.40 5.88
N ILE A 338 2.10 10.65 6.21
CA ILE A 338 1.20 11.80 6.03
C ILE A 338 0.92 12.05 4.54
N MET A 339 1.92 11.94 3.67
CA MET A 339 1.77 12.08 2.22
C MET A 339 0.86 11.01 1.63
N GLU A 340 1.01 9.76 2.08
CA GLU A 340 0.20 8.60 1.66
C GLU A 340 -1.18 8.57 2.35
N GLY A 341 -1.44 9.47 3.30
CA GLY A 341 -2.65 9.52 4.12
C GLY A 341 -2.90 8.21 4.88
N ILE A 342 -1.83 7.51 5.23
CA ILE A 342 -1.80 6.35 6.11
C ILE A 342 -1.53 6.88 7.52
N SER A 343 -2.22 6.34 8.52
CA SER A 343 -1.96 6.67 9.91
C SER A 343 -1.49 5.43 10.64
N VAL A 344 -0.17 5.33 10.79
CA VAL A 344 0.52 4.22 11.45
C VAL A 344 0.83 4.60 12.89
N TYR A 345 1.33 5.82 13.10
CA TYR A 345 1.70 6.37 14.40
C TYR A 345 1.01 7.73 14.62
N PRO A 346 -0.31 7.75 14.92
CA PRO A 346 -1.10 8.97 14.92
C PRO A 346 -0.57 10.09 15.82
N GLU A 347 0.04 9.75 16.96
CA GLU A 347 0.62 10.73 17.89
C GLU A 347 1.88 11.40 17.31
N GLU A 348 2.79 10.62 16.74
CA GLU A 348 4.02 11.11 16.12
C GLU A 348 3.70 11.94 14.87
N GLU A 349 2.78 11.46 14.04
CA GLU A 349 2.29 12.18 12.87
C GLU A 349 1.61 13.50 13.24
N ALA A 350 0.77 13.51 14.29
CA ALA A 350 0.14 14.73 14.80
C ALA A 350 1.18 15.72 15.35
N GLN A 351 2.22 15.23 16.02
CA GLN A 351 3.31 16.08 16.49
C GLN A 351 4.09 16.67 15.31
N PHE A 352 4.43 15.86 14.31
CA PHE A 352 5.11 16.31 13.10
C PHE A 352 4.30 17.37 12.35
N LEU A 353 2.98 17.19 12.24
CA LEU A 353 2.08 18.19 11.67
C LEU A 353 2.12 19.52 12.42
N LYS A 354 2.04 19.49 13.76
CA LYS A 354 2.06 20.71 14.60
C LYS A 354 3.38 21.45 14.59
N GLU A 355 4.49 20.70 14.62
CA GLU A 355 5.82 21.27 14.83
C GLU A 355 6.52 21.64 13.52
N LYS A 356 6.16 20.99 12.41
CA LYS A 356 6.86 21.15 11.12
C LYS A 356 5.95 21.56 9.97
N LEU A 357 5.00 20.71 9.56
CA LEU A 357 4.20 20.95 8.34
C LEU A 357 3.31 22.18 8.42
N ILE A 358 2.51 22.32 9.49
CA ILE A 358 1.58 23.44 9.63
C ILE A 358 2.34 24.77 9.74
N PRO A 359 3.39 24.92 10.59
CA PRO A 359 4.18 26.15 10.62
C PRO A 359 4.81 26.51 9.27
N ALA A 360 5.34 25.53 8.54
CA ALA A 360 5.91 25.76 7.22
C ALA A 360 4.85 26.19 6.20
N ALA A 361 3.67 25.57 6.23
CA ALA A 361 2.54 25.97 5.37
C ALA A 361 1.97 27.35 5.72
N GLU A 362 1.93 27.72 7.00
CA GLU A 362 1.55 29.06 7.43
C GLU A 362 2.55 30.11 6.94
N ALA A 363 3.85 29.81 6.98
CA ALA A 363 4.88 30.69 6.44
C ALA A 363 4.76 30.83 4.91
N ALA A 364 4.60 29.72 4.19
CA ALA A 364 4.44 29.72 2.74
C ALA A 364 3.19 30.51 2.30
N TYR A 365 2.06 30.34 2.99
CA TYR A 365 0.84 31.12 2.73
C TYR A 365 1.00 32.61 3.09
N ALA A 366 1.78 32.94 4.13
CA ALA A 366 2.05 34.33 4.48
C ALA A 366 2.93 35.03 3.44
N GLU A 367 3.85 34.30 2.80
CA GLU A 367 4.70 34.78 1.71
C GLU A 367 3.94 34.92 0.40
N ASP A 368 3.17 33.90 0.03
CA ASP A 368 2.36 33.85 -1.20
C ASP A 368 0.90 33.43 -0.89
N PRO A 369 -0.01 34.40 -0.63
CA PRO A 369 -1.38 34.11 -0.18
C PRO A 369 -2.31 33.71 -1.34
N THR A 370 -1.97 32.63 -2.03
CA THR A 370 -2.79 32.03 -3.10
C THR A 370 -3.84 31.06 -2.54
N GLU A 371 -4.86 30.76 -3.34
CA GLU A 371 -5.89 29.78 -2.99
C GLU A 371 -5.29 28.37 -2.82
N VAL A 372 -4.30 28.02 -3.65
CA VAL A 372 -3.57 26.74 -3.56
C VAL A 372 -2.87 26.60 -2.21
N ARG A 373 -2.10 27.62 -1.77
CA ARG A 373 -1.41 27.62 -0.47
C ARG A 373 -2.37 27.53 0.71
N LYS A 374 -3.53 28.18 0.60
CA LYS A 374 -4.57 28.08 1.61
C LYS A 374 -5.16 26.66 1.67
N ASN A 375 -5.48 26.06 0.53
CA ASN A 375 -6.02 24.71 0.45
C ASN A 375 -5.03 23.67 0.99
N GLU A 376 -3.73 23.85 0.72
CA GLU A 376 -2.64 23.04 1.30
C GLU A 376 -2.59 23.18 2.83
N LEU A 377 -2.66 24.40 3.38
CA LEU A 377 -2.70 24.61 4.83
C LEU A 377 -3.94 23.99 5.49
N ASP A 378 -5.10 24.12 4.84
CA ASP A 378 -6.36 23.54 5.32
C ASP A 378 -6.29 22.00 5.27
N TYR A 379 -5.61 21.41 4.27
CA TYR A 379 -5.32 19.97 4.23
C TYR A 379 -4.54 19.52 5.47
N TYR A 380 -3.41 20.16 5.81
CA TYR A 380 -2.63 19.77 7.00
C TYR A 380 -3.41 19.92 8.31
N LYS A 381 -4.28 20.93 8.41
CA LYS A 381 -5.15 21.10 9.59
C LYS A 381 -6.20 20.01 9.70
N ASN A 382 -6.75 19.56 8.57
CA ASN A 382 -7.69 18.44 8.53
C ASN A 382 -6.98 17.12 8.86
N GLU A 383 -5.78 16.90 8.33
CA GLU A 383 -4.94 15.74 8.66
C GLU A 383 -4.52 15.71 10.13
N LEU A 384 -4.33 16.87 10.76
CA LEU A 384 -4.11 16.96 12.20
C LEU A 384 -5.39 16.61 12.97
N ALA A 385 -6.52 17.18 12.58
CA ALA A 385 -7.80 16.94 13.24
C ALA A 385 -8.24 15.47 13.12
N SER A 386 -7.92 14.77 12.02
CA SER A 386 -8.22 13.34 11.87
C SER A 386 -7.37 12.47 12.81
N ARG A 387 -6.11 12.85 13.04
CA ARG A 387 -5.19 12.15 13.96
C ARG A 387 -5.49 12.45 15.42
N GLU A 388 -5.90 13.68 15.74
CA GLU A 388 -6.31 14.08 17.09
C GLU A 388 -7.77 13.70 17.44
N GLY A 389 -8.63 13.56 16.43
CA GLY A 389 -10.07 13.38 16.56
C GLY A 389 -10.57 11.93 16.42
N GLY A 390 -9.67 10.98 16.20
CA GLY A 390 -9.96 9.56 16.42
C GLY A 390 -10.01 9.28 17.92
N THR A 391 -11.01 8.49 18.35
CA THR A 391 -11.26 7.98 19.72
C THR A 391 -9.98 7.86 20.58
N PRO A 392 -10.00 8.25 21.86
CA PRO A 392 -8.81 8.35 22.72
C PRO A 392 -7.94 7.10 22.65
N ALA A 393 -6.62 7.28 22.74
CA ALA A 393 -5.58 6.26 22.56
C ALA A 393 -5.78 4.94 23.35
N SER A 394 -6.66 4.89 24.36
CA SER A 394 -7.07 3.64 25.02
C SER A 394 -7.94 2.72 24.16
N ASP A 395 -8.68 3.26 23.20
CA ASP A 395 -9.79 2.57 22.52
C ASP A 395 -9.30 1.78 21.30
N LYS A 396 -8.25 2.25 20.62
CA LYS A 396 -7.58 1.50 19.53
C LYS A 396 -6.68 0.37 20.06
N GLU A 397 -6.09 0.57 21.24
CA GLU A 397 -5.24 -0.44 21.89
C GLU A 397 -6.07 -1.64 22.34
N LEU A 398 -7.27 -1.44 22.89
CA LEU A 398 -8.16 -2.52 23.32
C LEU A 398 -8.73 -3.30 22.13
N ALA A 399 -9.19 -2.64 21.07
CA ALA A 399 -9.66 -3.29 19.84
C ALA A 399 -8.54 -4.12 19.18
N GLY A 400 -7.32 -3.56 19.08
CA GLY A 400 -6.15 -4.28 18.57
C GLY A 400 -5.75 -5.49 19.44
N LEU A 401 -5.97 -5.44 20.75
CA LEU A 401 -5.76 -6.59 21.65
C LEU A 401 -6.82 -7.70 21.43
N TYR A 402 -8.06 -7.32 21.14
CA TYR A 402 -9.12 -8.26 20.77
C TYR A 402 -8.81 -8.99 19.45
N ASP A 403 -8.41 -8.26 18.41
CA ASP A 403 -8.01 -8.83 17.12
C ASP A 403 -6.78 -9.76 17.26
N LYS A 404 -5.81 -9.32 18.07
CA LYS A 404 -4.61 -10.12 18.38
C LYS A 404 -4.97 -11.42 19.10
N LYS A 405 -5.92 -11.40 20.03
CA LYS A 405 -6.38 -12.61 20.74
C LYS A 405 -7.07 -13.59 19.80
N ALA A 406 -7.98 -13.09 18.95
CA ALA A 406 -8.69 -13.92 17.97
C ALA A 406 -7.72 -14.64 17.02
N LYS A 407 -6.71 -13.91 16.52
CA LYS A 407 -5.67 -14.47 15.67
C LYS A 407 -4.84 -15.55 16.38
N LEU A 408 -4.43 -15.32 17.64
CA LEU A 408 -3.67 -16.30 18.42
C LEU A 408 -4.49 -17.58 18.69
N GLN A 409 -5.81 -17.46 18.86
CA GLN A 409 -6.71 -18.61 19.03
C GLN A 409 -6.83 -19.43 17.73
N GLN A 410 -6.96 -18.77 16.58
CA GLN A 410 -6.95 -19.42 15.27
C GLN A 410 -5.61 -20.15 15.03
N ASP A 411 -4.48 -19.50 15.30
CA ASP A 411 -3.15 -20.10 15.18
C ASP A 411 -2.98 -21.31 16.11
N ARG A 412 -3.56 -21.27 17.32
CA ARG A 412 -3.53 -22.41 18.26
C ARG A 412 -4.32 -23.60 17.73
N LEU A 413 -5.49 -23.37 17.13
CA LEU A 413 -6.31 -24.43 16.52
C LEU A 413 -5.57 -25.07 15.34
N MET A 414 -4.98 -24.25 14.47
CA MET A 414 -4.14 -24.76 13.37
C MET A 414 -2.94 -25.55 13.89
N ALA A 415 -2.29 -25.12 14.97
CA ALA A 415 -1.19 -25.87 15.58
C ALA A 415 -1.64 -27.21 16.19
N LEU A 416 -2.88 -27.31 16.68
CA LEU A 416 -3.47 -28.57 17.16
C LEU A 416 -3.82 -29.51 16.00
N ASP A 417 -4.37 -28.98 14.90
CA ASP A 417 -4.67 -29.74 13.67
C ASP A 417 -3.40 -30.28 13.00
N GLU A 418 -2.28 -29.55 13.12
CA GLU A 418 -0.96 -29.97 12.66
C GLU A 418 -0.20 -30.88 13.68
N GLU A 419 -0.86 -31.36 14.74
CA GLU A 419 -0.31 -32.16 15.85
C GLU A 419 0.93 -31.53 16.54
N ASN A 420 1.08 -30.19 16.47
CA ASN A 420 2.21 -29.45 17.03
C ASN A 420 1.93 -28.96 18.46
N LEU A 421 1.94 -29.91 19.40
CA LEU A 421 1.63 -29.66 20.83
C LEU A 421 2.56 -28.66 21.54
N ALA A 422 3.78 -28.47 21.04
CA ALA A 422 4.72 -27.51 21.63
C ALA A 422 4.38 -26.06 21.25
N GLU A 423 3.98 -25.83 19.99
CA GLU A 423 3.53 -24.52 19.54
C GLU A 423 2.15 -24.19 20.11
N ALA A 424 1.23 -25.16 20.18
CA ALA A 424 -0.07 -24.97 20.81
C ALA A 424 0.04 -24.48 22.26
N LYS A 425 0.97 -25.05 23.07
CA LYS A 425 1.24 -24.58 24.45
C LYS A 425 1.87 -23.20 24.53
N ARG A 426 2.71 -22.85 23.55
CA ARG A 426 3.31 -21.50 23.46
C ARG A 426 2.24 -20.47 23.12
N LEU A 427 1.37 -20.76 22.17
CA LEU A 427 0.25 -19.90 21.76
C LEU A 427 -0.77 -19.73 22.89
N GLU A 428 -1.06 -20.80 23.63
CA GLU A 428 -1.90 -20.76 24.83
C GLU A 428 -1.36 -19.81 25.90
N ALA A 429 -0.04 -19.83 26.15
CA ALA A 429 0.57 -18.87 27.07
C ALA A 429 0.52 -17.41 26.56
N LEU A 430 0.50 -17.18 25.24
CA LEU A 430 0.35 -15.85 24.65
C LEU A 430 -1.10 -15.35 24.74
N ILE A 431 -2.07 -16.25 24.53
CA ILE A 431 -3.50 -15.96 24.73
C ILE A 431 -3.77 -15.54 26.18
N ASP A 432 -3.16 -16.22 27.15
CA ASP A 432 -3.28 -15.87 28.58
C ASP A 432 -2.73 -14.47 28.89
N VAL A 433 -1.58 -14.11 28.31
CA VAL A 433 -0.97 -12.79 28.51
C VAL A 433 -1.84 -11.70 27.88
N THR A 434 -2.26 -11.88 26.63
CA THR A 434 -3.14 -10.93 25.94
C THR A 434 -4.51 -10.80 26.63
N SER A 435 -5.05 -11.88 27.20
CA SER A 435 -6.30 -11.83 27.95
C SER A 435 -6.19 -11.02 29.24
N ARG A 436 -5.04 -11.07 29.94
CA ARG A 436 -4.81 -10.21 31.12
C ARG A 436 -4.64 -8.74 30.74
N GLU A 437 -3.97 -8.46 29.62
CA GLU A 437 -3.83 -7.09 29.09
C GLU A 437 -5.19 -6.48 28.73
N ILE A 438 -6.08 -7.27 28.11
CA ILE A 438 -7.48 -6.87 27.86
C ILE A 438 -8.18 -6.55 29.19
N GLN A 439 -8.11 -7.45 30.17
CA GLN A 439 -8.77 -7.29 31.46
C GLN A 439 -8.29 -6.04 32.21
N ASP A 440 -6.99 -5.78 32.26
CA ASP A 440 -6.42 -4.61 32.95
C ASP A 440 -6.88 -3.29 32.30
N LYS A 441 -7.08 -3.29 30.98
CA LYS A 441 -7.56 -2.12 30.21
C LYS A 441 -9.06 -1.91 30.40
N GLU A 442 -9.86 -2.97 30.40
CA GLU A 442 -11.30 -2.90 30.70
C GLU A 442 -11.56 -2.39 32.12
N ASP A 443 -10.81 -2.90 33.10
CA ASP A 443 -10.87 -2.44 34.50
C ASP A 443 -10.50 -0.95 34.64
N ALA A 444 -9.60 -0.44 33.80
CA ALA A 444 -9.23 0.97 33.78
C ALA A 444 -10.36 1.83 33.21
N ILE A 445 -10.98 1.38 32.11
CA ILE A 445 -12.13 2.03 31.48
C ILE A 445 -13.32 2.07 32.45
N GLU A 446 -13.63 0.98 33.15
CA GLU A 446 -14.72 0.93 34.11
C GLU A 446 -14.50 1.91 35.29
N LYS A 447 -13.25 1.99 35.80
CA LYS A 447 -12.89 2.94 36.85
C LYS A 447 -13.01 4.40 36.38
N GLU A 448 -12.65 4.67 35.14
CA GLU A 448 -12.77 6.00 34.53
C GLU A 448 -14.23 6.39 34.29
N ALA A 449 -15.04 5.50 33.71
CA ALA A 449 -16.48 5.70 33.54
C ALA A 449 -17.19 5.94 34.88
N ALA A 450 -16.85 5.17 35.92
CA ALA A 450 -17.39 5.37 37.26
C ALA A 450 -16.96 6.72 37.90
N SER A 451 -15.75 7.19 37.59
CA SER A 451 -15.26 8.52 38.02
C SER A 451 -16.04 9.63 37.34
N LEU A 452 -16.22 9.55 36.01
CA LEU A 452 -16.96 10.52 35.22
C LEU A 452 -18.46 10.55 35.60
N ALA A 453 -19.07 9.40 35.86
CA ALA A 453 -20.45 9.31 36.34
C ALA A 453 -20.65 10.00 37.70
N ARG A 454 -19.66 9.92 38.60
CA ARG A 454 -19.67 10.65 39.88
C ARG A 454 -19.55 12.16 39.66
N GLN A 455 -18.69 12.60 38.74
CA GLN A 455 -18.56 14.02 38.39
C GLN A 455 -19.86 14.56 37.78
N LYS A 456 -20.49 13.81 36.87
CA LYS A 456 -21.79 14.13 36.29
C LYS A 456 -22.85 14.33 37.38
N THR A 457 -22.93 13.38 38.32
CA THR A 457 -23.89 13.44 39.44
C THR A 457 -23.69 14.68 40.31
N GLU A 458 -22.45 15.14 40.49
CA GLU A 458 -22.17 16.34 41.28
C GLU A 458 -22.52 17.62 40.52
N LEU A 459 -22.19 17.71 39.22
CA LEU A 459 -22.58 18.83 38.38
C LEU A 459 -24.11 18.93 38.20
N GLU A 460 -24.82 17.81 38.17
CA GLU A 460 -26.29 17.79 38.16
C GLU A 460 -26.88 18.43 39.42
N LYS A 461 -26.30 18.18 40.60
CA LYS A 461 -26.72 18.84 41.85
C LYS A 461 -26.41 20.33 41.83
N GLU A 462 -25.26 20.73 41.31
CA GLU A 462 -24.88 22.14 41.19
C GLU A 462 -25.81 22.89 40.23
N ARG A 463 -26.18 22.25 39.12
CA ARG A 463 -27.15 22.77 38.15
C ARG A 463 -28.51 22.99 38.80
N ASP A 464 -28.97 22.05 39.61
CA ASP A 464 -30.25 22.14 40.31
C ASP A 464 -30.25 23.23 41.42
N GLY A 465 -29.07 23.57 41.96
CA GLY A 465 -28.87 24.64 42.94
C GLY A 465 -28.61 26.03 42.34
N ALA A 466 -28.40 26.15 41.03
CA ALA A 466 -28.02 27.39 40.36
C ALA A 466 -29.17 28.42 40.34
N LYS A 467 -28.83 29.69 40.58
CA LYS A 467 -29.81 30.79 40.73
C LYS A 467 -30.07 31.55 39.43
N THR A 468 -29.23 31.36 38.41
CA THR A 468 -29.31 32.05 37.13
C THR A 468 -29.41 31.05 35.98
N GLU A 469 -30.12 31.41 34.91
CA GLU A 469 -30.26 30.57 33.72
C GLU A 469 -28.95 30.44 32.93
N GLU A 470 -28.06 31.44 33.02
CA GLU A 470 -26.71 31.38 32.44
C GLU A 470 -25.83 30.31 33.10
N GLU A 471 -25.87 30.19 34.43
CA GLU A 471 -25.14 29.14 35.17
C GLU A 471 -25.69 27.75 34.86
N LYS A 472 -27.03 27.60 34.79
CA LYS A 472 -27.66 26.33 34.42
C LYS A 472 -27.28 25.86 33.02
N THR A 473 -27.19 26.79 32.07
CA THR A 473 -26.83 26.46 30.68
C THR A 473 -25.37 26.01 30.58
N LYS A 474 -24.46 26.65 31.32
CA LYS A 474 -23.05 26.24 31.38
C LYS A 474 -22.88 24.84 31.98
N LEU A 475 -23.54 24.58 33.11
CA LEU A 475 -23.51 23.27 33.77
C LEU A 475 -24.17 22.19 32.92
N ALA A 476 -25.24 22.52 32.18
CA ALA A 476 -25.85 21.59 31.22
C ALA A 476 -24.89 21.18 30.08
N ASN A 477 -24.11 22.14 29.56
CA ASN A 477 -23.10 21.85 28.53
C ASN A 477 -21.96 20.99 29.08
N GLU A 478 -21.53 21.20 30.33
CA GLU A 478 -20.50 20.37 30.98
C GLU A 478 -21.02 18.95 31.28
N ILE A 479 -22.27 18.82 31.72
CA ILE A 479 -22.94 17.52 31.90
C ILE A 479 -23.05 16.78 30.56
N GLN A 480 -23.41 17.48 29.48
CA GLN A 480 -23.50 16.87 28.15
C GLN A 480 -22.12 16.44 27.62
N LYS A 481 -21.06 17.19 27.93
CA LYS A 481 -19.69 16.78 27.61
C LYS A 481 -19.27 15.51 28.34
N LEU A 482 -19.61 15.40 29.64
CA LEU A 482 -19.38 14.17 30.40
C LEU A 482 -20.21 13.00 29.88
N ASP A 483 -21.46 13.23 29.45
CA ASP A 483 -22.31 12.18 28.87
C ASP A 483 -21.74 11.62 27.58
N ASN A 484 -21.21 12.50 26.73
CA ASN A 484 -20.52 12.10 25.50
C ASN A 484 -19.25 11.30 25.81
N GLN A 485 -18.49 11.66 26.85
CA GLN A 485 -17.29 10.92 27.27
C GLN A 485 -17.63 9.54 27.86
N ILE A 486 -18.68 9.44 28.67
CA ILE A 486 -19.16 8.16 29.21
C ILE A 486 -19.67 7.25 28.07
N THR A 487 -20.39 7.82 27.11
CA THR A 487 -20.90 7.09 25.95
C THR A 487 -19.76 6.61 25.04
N ALA A 488 -18.73 7.44 24.82
CA ALA A 488 -17.55 7.08 24.05
C ALA A 488 -16.76 5.93 24.70
N LEU A 489 -16.57 5.98 26.03
CA LEU A 489 -15.91 4.90 26.80
C LEU A 489 -16.71 3.59 26.81
N GLY A 490 -18.04 3.64 26.65
CA GLY A 490 -18.94 2.47 26.67
C GLY A 490 -19.19 1.82 25.30
N ALA A 491 -18.92 2.52 24.19
CA ALA A 491 -19.31 2.09 22.85
C ALA A 491 -18.67 0.77 22.37
N ASN A 492 -17.48 0.40 22.87
CA ASN A 492 -16.83 -0.89 22.59
C ASN A 492 -17.08 -1.97 23.67
N VAL A 493 -17.57 -1.59 24.86
CA VAL A 493 -17.80 -2.52 25.99
C VAL A 493 -19.14 -3.24 25.84
N ASP A 494 -20.17 -2.58 25.31
CA ASP A 494 -21.53 -3.15 25.24
C ASP A 494 -21.71 -4.18 24.10
N GLY A 495 -21.03 -4.01 22.96
CA GLY A 495 -21.00 -5.02 21.88
C GLY A 495 -20.21 -6.29 22.27
N GLY A 496 -19.11 -6.13 23.03
CA GLY A 496 -18.28 -7.24 23.50
C GLY A 496 -18.86 -8.00 24.71
N SER A 497 -19.80 -7.43 25.48
CA SER A 497 -20.26 -8.06 26.72
C SER A 497 -21.15 -9.29 26.53
N ALA A 498 -21.86 -9.39 25.41
CA ALA A 498 -22.72 -10.52 25.08
C ALA A 498 -21.92 -11.66 24.44
N SER A 499 -21.08 -11.34 23.46
CA SER A 499 -20.18 -12.30 22.80
C SER A 499 -19.16 -12.89 23.79
N ARG A 500 -18.57 -12.06 24.67
CA ARG A 500 -17.70 -12.52 25.78
C ARG A 500 -18.42 -13.47 26.73
N LYS A 501 -19.68 -13.18 27.08
CA LYS A 501 -20.48 -14.06 27.95
C LYS A 501 -20.80 -15.39 27.28
N ILE A 502 -21.08 -15.38 25.97
CA ILE A 502 -21.31 -16.62 25.20
C ILE A 502 -20.04 -17.46 25.16
N GLU A 503 -18.88 -16.85 24.89
CA GLU A 503 -17.58 -17.56 24.87
C GLU A 503 -17.19 -18.10 26.25
N GLU A 504 -17.35 -17.31 27.32
CA GLU A 504 -17.06 -17.75 28.69
C GLU A 504 -17.96 -18.91 29.12
N MET A 505 -19.25 -18.85 28.77
CA MET A 505 -20.18 -19.95 29.03
C MET A 505 -19.86 -21.18 28.19
N ALA A 506 -19.50 -21.02 26.91
CA ALA A 506 -19.13 -22.13 26.04
C ALA A 506 -17.85 -22.84 26.51
N GLU A 507 -16.87 -22.09 27.01
CA GLU A 507 -15.64 -22.67 27.56
C GLU A 507 -15.89 -23.33 28.91
N ALA A 508 -16.66 -22.70 29.81
CA ALA A 508 -17.08 -23.32 31.07
C ALA A 508 -17.88 -24.60 30.84
N ALA A 509 -18.71 -24.66 29.80
CA ALA A 509 -19.41 -25.87 29.38
C ALA A 509 -18.44 -26.95 28.88
N ARG A 510 -17.39 -26.60 28.13
CA ARG A 510 -16.38 -27.58 27.69
C ARG A 510 -15.59 -28.16 28.86
N GLU A 511 -15.17 -27.32 29.81
CA GLU A 511 -14.48 -27.78 31.03
C GLU A 511 -15.38 -28.70 31.87
N ALA A 512 -16.63 -28.28 32.09
CA ALA A 512 -17.62 -29.09 32.79
C ALA A 512 -17.93 -30.40 32.05
N LEU A 513 -17.84 -30.42 30.72
CA LEU A 513 -17.99 -31.65 29.94
C LEU A 513 -16.89 -32.65 30.29
N GLU A 514 -15.65 -32.17 30.48
CA GLU A 514 -14.49 -33.00 30.81
C GLU A 514 -14.61 -33.71 32.15
N GLU A 515 -15.33 -33.11 33.10
CA GLU A 515 -15.56 -33.62 34.44
C GLU A 515 -16.65 -34.71 34.53
N GLY A 516 -17.38 -34.98 33.45
CA GLY A 516 -18.42 -36.02 33.43
C GLY A 516 -19.61 -35.69 34.32
N GLU A 517 -20.04 -36.64 35.16
CA GLU A 517 -21.23 -36.51 36.03
C GLU A 517 -21.13 -35.35 37.03
N ASP A 518 -19.92 -35.01 37.47
CA ASP A 518 -19.70 -33.91 38.42
C ASP A 518 -19.86 -32.52 37.77
N GLY A 519 -19.74 -32.42 36.44
CA GLY A 519 -19.84 -31.17 35.68
C GLY A 519 -21.23 -30.86 35.15
N THR A 520 -22.16 -31.82 35.13
CA THR A 520 -23.46 -31.69 34.45
C THR A 520 -24.30 -30.47 34.85
N ALA A 521 -24.25 -30.05 36.12
CA ALA A 521 -24.97 -28.86 36.59
C ALA A 521 -24.43 -27.55 35.98
N ARG A 522 -23.11 -27.43 35.84
CA ARG A 522 -22.46 -26.28 35.18
C ARG A 522 -22.68 -26.30 33.67
N LEU A 523 -22.72 -27.50 33.09
CA LEU A 523 -23.06 -27.68 31.68
C LEU A 523 -24.45 -27.13 31.36
N THR A 524 -25.42 -27.44 32.23
CA THR A 524 -26.81 -27.00 32.10
C THR A 524 -26.92 -25.48 32.21
N GLU A 525 -26.29 -24.90 33.24
CA GLU A 525 -26.29 -23.44 33.45
C GLU A 525 -25.66 -22.68 32.26
N ALA A 526 -24.60 -23.23 31.67
CA ALA A 526 -23.95 -22.66 30.51
C ALA A 526 -24.80 -22.77 29.23
N VAL A 527 -25.43 -23.92 28.97
CA VAL A 527 -26.32 -24.10 27.80
C VAL A 527 -27.55 -23.19 27.89
N GLU A 528 -28.18 -23.08 29.06
CA GLU A 528 -29.30 -22.15 29.28
C GLU A 528 -28.86 -20.68 29.15
N GLY A 529 -27.66 -20.35 29.65
CA GLY A 529 -27.08 -19.00 29.55
C GLY A 529 -26.79 -18.58 28.11
N ILE A 530 -26.23 -19.48 27.29
CA ILE A 530 -26.03 -19.25 25.86
C ILE A 530 -27.38 -19.13 25.14
N GLY A 531 -28.33 -20.01 25.47
CA GLY A 531 -29.69 -19.98 24.93
C GLY A 531 -30.43 -18.66 25.21
N ALA A 532 -30.26 -18.09 26.41
CA ALA A 532 -30.83 -16.80 26.78
C ALA A 532 -30.22 -15.62 25.99
N LEU A 533 -29.02 -15.79 25.45
CA LEU A 533 -28.28 -14.79 24.67
C LEU A 533 -28.43 -14.99 23.16
N CYS A 534 -29.15 -16.02 22.68
CA CYS A 534 -29.41 -16.26 21.25
C CYS A 534 -30.05 -15.07 20.52
N GLY A 535 -30.81 -14.21 21.22
CA GLY A 535 -31.38 -12.99 20.61
C GLY A 535 -30.42 -11.80 20.53
N THR A 536 -29.21 -11.90 21.08
CA THR A 536 -28.21 -10.81 21.14
C THR A 536 -27.03 -11.04 20.20
N ASP A 537 -26.53 -12.28 20.11
CA ASP A 537 -25.49 -12.69 19.14
C ASP A 537 -25.84 -14.10 18.60
N PRO A 538 -26.74 -14.17 17.59
CA PRO A 538 -27.31 -15.41 17.09
C PRO A 538 -26.27 -16.39 16.53
N ALA A 539 -25.30 -15.89 15.77
CA ALA A 539 -24.31 -16.70 15.07
C ALA A 539 -23.34 -17.37 16.06
N LEU A 540 -22.82 -16.61 17.04
CA LEU A 540 -21.90 -17.14 18.04
C LEU A 540 -22.61 -18.07 19.03
N ALA A 541 -23.85 -17.74 19.43
CA ALA A 541 -24.64 -18.61 20.30
C ALA A 541 -25.02 -19.93 19.59
N GLY A 542 -25.44 -19.87 18.32
CA GLY A 542 -25.79 -21.04 17.52
C GLY A 542 -24.60 -21.99 17.34
N SER A 543 -23.48 -21.48 16.82
CA SER A 543 -22.26 -22.28 16.62
C SER A 543 -21.68 -22.86 17.92
N SER A 544 -21.79 -22.13 19.04
CA SER A 544 -21.39 -22.62 20.36
C SER A 544 -22.27 -23.78 20.85
N LEU A 545 -23.59 -23.68 20.66
CA LEU A 545 -24.55 -24.73 21.02
C LEU A 545 -24.39 -25.99 20.14
N GLU A 546 -24.19 -25.85 18.83
CA GLU A 546 -23.92 -26.97 17.92
C GLU A 546 -22.62 -27.70 18.29
N SER A 547 -21.55 -26.95 18.58
CA SER A 547 -20.27 -27.52 19.02
C SER A 547 -20.40 -28.32 20.32
N LEU A 548 -21.20 -27.82 21.27
CA LEU A 548 -21.47 -28.51 22.53
C LEU A 548 -22.32 -29.77 22.32
N TYR A 549 -23.33 -29.70 21.45
CA TYR A 549 -24.16 -30.84 21.06
C TYR A 549 -23.31 -31.98 20.48
N GLU A 550 -22.46 -31.69 19.48
CA GLU A 550 -21.59 -32.68 18.85
C GLU A 550 -20.63 -33.35 19.84
N LYS A 551 -20.04 -32.57 20.74
CA LYS A 551 -19.12 -33.09 21.76
C LYS A 551 -19.84 -33.96 22.79
N MET A 552 -21.04 -33.56 23.23
CA MET A 552 -21.87 -34.36 24.14
C MET A 552 -22.35 -35.66 23.48
N ALA A 553 -22.84 -35.60 22.24
CA ALA A 553 -23.26 -36.77 21.48
C ALA A 553 -22.09 -37.75 21.25
N SER A 554 -20.91 -37.22 20.98
CA SER A 554 -19.68 -38.02 20.83
C SER A 554 -19.28 -38.70 22.15
N ARG A 555 -19.31 -37.99 23.29
CA ARG A 555 -19.02 -38.60 24.61
C ARG A 555 -20.07 -39.63 25.01
N LYS A 556 -21.36 -39.32 24.83
CA LYS A 556 -22.45 -40.29 25.03
C LYS A 556 -22.18 -41.59 24.28
N TYR A 557 -21.74 -41.49 23.02
CA TYR A 557 -21.41 -42.65 22.19
C TYR A 557 -20.13 -43.39 22.65
N MET A 558 -19.09 -42.66 23.02
CA MET A 558 -17.79 -43.23 23.40
C MET A 558 -17.79 -43.85 24.81
N ASP A 559 -18.50 -43.23 25.76
CA ASP A 559 -18.50 -43.60 27.17
C ASP A 559 -19.72 -44.44 27.57
N GLU A 560 -20.61 -44.77 26.62
CA GLU A 560 -21.88 -45.49 26.83
C GLU A 560 -22.69 -44.92 28.02
N THR A 561 -22.89 -43.60 28.02
CA THR A 561 -23.51 -42.88 29.15
C THR A 561 -24.76 -42.10 28.74
N ASP A 562 -25.80 -42.16 29.57
CA ASP A 562 -27.09 -41.46 29.35
C ASP A 562 -27.15 -40.09 30.06
N ILE A 563 -26.03 -39.66 30.67
CA ILE A 563 -25.95 -38.44 31.51
C ILE A 563 -26.28 -37.16 30.72
N TYR A 564 -26.05 -37.15 29.41
CA TYR A 564 -26.22 -35.97 28.55
C TYR A 564 -27.57 -35.92 27.82
N ASP A 565 -28.46 -36.91 28.00
CA ASP A 565 -29.68 -37.04 27.21
C ASP A 565 -30.62 -35.84 27.35
N GLY A 566 -30.79 -35.34 28.57
CA GLY A 566 -31.60 -34.15 28.82
C GLY A 566 -31.00 -32.88 28.20
N LEU A 567 -29.68 -32.72 28.28
CA LEU A 567 -28.98 -31.57 27.72
C LEU A 567 -28.97 -31.55 26.19
N LEU A 568 -28.92 -32.72 25.55
CA LEU A 568 -29.05 -32.84 24.10
C LEU A 568 -30.46 -32.45 23.65
N GLU A 569 -31.51 -32.89 24.37
CA GLU A 569 -32.90 -32.46 24.14
C GLU A 569 -33.07 -30.94 24.37
N ASP A 570 -32.42 -30.38 25.39
CA ASP A 570 -32.48 -28.94 25.68
C ASP A 570 -31.81 -28.10 24.59
N ILE A 571 -30.65 -28.53 24.07
CA ILE A 571 -30.01 -27.83 22.93
C ILE A 571 -30.88 -27.94 21.68
N GLU A 572 -31.42 -29.11 21.36
CA GLU A 572 -32.34 -29.27 20.23
C GLU A 572 -33.57 -28.36 20.36
N GLY A 573 -34.11 -28.25 21.58
CA GLY A 573 -35.21 -27.34 21.90
C GLY A 573 -34.84 -25.87 21.72
N ILE A 574 -33.69 -25.44 22.23
CA ILE A 574 -33.18 -24.06 22.09
C ILE A 574 -32.95 -23.72 20.61
N LEU A 575 -32.35 -24.61 19.83
CA LEU A 575 -32.10 -24.39 18.40
C LEU A 575 -33.42 -24.36 17.59
N ALA A 576 -34.38 -25.23 17.92
CA ALA A 576 -35.69 -25.26 17.26
C ALA A 576 -36.58 -24.06 17.61
N ASP A 577 -36.53 -23.58 18.86
CA ASP A 577 -37.30 -22.41 19.33
C ASP A 577 -36.74 -21.09 18.78
N ASN A 578 -35.46 -21.07 18.40
CA ASN A 578 -34.79 -19.91 17.80
C ASN A 578 -34.58 -20.04 16.29
N ILE A 579 -35.28 -20.95 15.59
CA ILE A 579 -35.06 -21.25 14.17
C ILE A 579 -35.27 -20.03 13.23
N SER A 580 -36.10 -19.05 13.62
CA SER A 580 -36.29 -17.81 12.86
C SER A 580 -35.18 -16.77 13.08
N VAL A 581 -34.33 -16.98 14.08
CA VAL A 581 -33.16 -16.15 14.44
C VAL A 581 -31.85 -16.84 14.06
N LEU A 582 -31.83 -18.18 14.02
CA LEU A 582 -30.68 -19.03 13.68
C LEU A 582 -30.70 -19.56 12.24
N GLY A 583 -31.84 -19.49 11.53
CA GLY A 583 -32.09 -20.23 10.29
C GLY A 583 -32.00 -19.45 8.97
N GLN A 584 -31.49 -18.21 8.94
CA GLN A 584 -31.31 -17.44 7.70
C GLN A 584 -30.07 -16.52 7.76
N GLU A 585 -28.87 -17.09 7.78
CA GLU A 585 -27.69 -16.33 7.36
C GLU A 585 -26.93 -17.10 6.28
N LEU A 586 -26.83 -16.46 5.12
CA LEU A 586 -25.95 -16.88 4.03
C LEU A 586 -24.51 -16.82 4.56
N GLY A 587 -23.84 -17.96 4.71
CA GLY A 587 -22.45 -18.00 5.19
C GLY A 587 -21.48 -17.34 4.22
N GLU A 588 -20.32 -16.85 4.73
CA GLU A 588 -19.35 -16.09 3.92
C GLU A 588 -18.88 -16.85 2.67
N GLU A 589 -18.62 -18.16 2.77
CA GLU A 589 -18.20 -18.97 1.61
C GLU A 589 -19.30 -19.07 0.54
N GLU A 590 -20.56 -19.21 0.95
CA GLU A 590 -21.69 -19.29 0.01
C GLU A 590 -21.97 -17.92 -0.62
N ALA A 591 -21.87 -16.84 0.17
CA ALA A 591 -21.97 -15.47 -0.34
C ALA A 591 -20.89 -15.18 -1.39
N VAL A 592 -19.64 -15.57 -1.14
CA VAL A 592 -18.55 -15.44 -2.11
C VAL A 592 -18.83 -16.24 -3.38
N GLN A 593 -19.31 -17.48 -3.27
CA GLN A 593 -19.64 -18.29 -4.44
C GLN A 593 -20.75 -17.64 -5.28
N VAL A 594 -21.82 -17.18 -4.65
CA VAL A 594 -22.95 -16.51 -5.35
C VAL A 594 -22.49 -15.23 -6.03
N MET A 595 -21.67 -14.43 -5.34
CA MET A 595 -21.05 -13.22 -5.90
C MET A 595 -20.20 -13.54 -7.12
N GLU A 596 -19.34 -14.56 -7.06
CA GLU A 596 -18.47 -14.95 -8.17
C GLU A 596 -19.26 -15.51 -9.37
N GLU A 597 -20.33 -16.26 -9.12
CA GLU A 597 -21.20 -16.80 -10.18
C GLU A 597 -21.99 -15.69 -10.89
N ALA A 598 -22.55 -14.73 -10.15
CA ALA A 598 -23.35 -13.64 -10.70
C ALA A 598 -22.48 -12.52 -11.32
N ALA A 599 -21.41 -12.10 -10.64
CA ALA A 599 -20.54 -11.04 -11.13
C ALA A 599 -19.52 -11.54 -12.19
N GLY A 600 -19.26 -12.84 -12.24
CA GLY A 600 -18.19 -13.40 -13.06
C GLY A 600 -16.83 -12.82 -12.66
N LYS A 601 -16.13 -12.17 -13.60
CA LYS A 601 -14.81 -11.55 -13.34
C LYS A 601 -14.88 -10.14 -12.76
N ASP A 602 -16.09 -9.59 -12.59
CA ASP A 602 -16.29 -8.18 -12.28
C ASP A 602 -16.36 -7.94 -10.78
N LYS A 603 -15.20 -7.65 -10.21
CA LYS A 603 -15.00 -7.50 -8.77
C LYS A 603 -15.74 -6.29 -8.20
N THR A 604 -15.85 -5.22 -8.97
CA THR A 604 -16.54 -3.98 -8.61
C THR A 604 -18.05 -4.23 -8.48
N ALA A 605 -18.65 -4.91 -9.47
CA ALA A 605 -20.05 -5.32 -9.41
C ALA A 605 -20.34 -6.26 -8.22
N ALA A 606 -19.41 -7.18 -7.91
CA ALA A 606 -19.55 -8.10 -6.78
C ALA A 606 -19.65 -7.36 -5.43
N VAL A 607 -18.71 -6.44 -5.15
CA VAL A 607 -18.69 -5.68 -3.88
C VAL A 607 -19.85 -4.70 -3.79
N MET A 608 -20.22 -4.04 -4.88
CA MET A 608 -21.40 -3.19 -4.92
C MET A 608 -22.68 -3.99 -4.68
N GLY A 609 -22.82 -5.16 -5.30
CA GLY A 609 -23.97 -6.05 -5.10
C GLY A 609 -24.10 -6.55 -3.66
N LEU A 610 -22.98 -6.94 -3.02
CA LEU A 610 -22.95 -7.29 -1.60
C LEU A 610 -23.33 -6.08 -0.71
N THR A 611 -22.87 -4.88 -1.07
CA THR A 611 -23.25 -3.65 -0.35
C THR A 611 -24.76 -3.42 -0.43
N MET A 612 -25.34 -3.50 -1.63
CA MET A 612 -26.78 -3.37 -1.84
C MET A 612 -27.58 -4.43 -1.07
N PHE A 613 -27.07 -5.67 -1.01
CA PHE A 613 -27.66 -6.74 -0.22
C PHE A 613 -27.64 -6.43 1.28
N LEU A 614 -26.51 -5.96 1.82
CA LEU A 614 -26.36 -5.60 3.24
C LEU A 614 -27.25 -4.41 3.63
N GLU A 615 -27.47 -3.45 2.73
CA GLU A 615 -28.39 -2.34 2.95
C GLU A 615 -29.86 -2.81 3.04
N GLN A 616 -30.23 -3.83 2.26
CA GLN A 616 -31.58 -4.41 2.26
C GLN A 616 -31.80 -5.45 3.35
N THR A 617 -30.74 -6.12 3.79
CA THR A 617 -30.74 -7.17 4.81
C THR A 617 -30.04 -6.67 6.07
N SER A 618 -30.76 -5.88 6.85
CA SER A 618 -30.22 -5.37 8.12
C SER A 618 -29.85 -6.54 9.06
N GLY A 619 -28.55 -6.83 9.20
CA GLY A 619 -28.02 -7.76 10.21
C GLY A 619 -27.34 -9.04 9.72
N SER A 620 -27.11 -9.23 8.41
CA SER A 620 -26.72 -10.52 7.78
C SER A 620 -25.29 -11.06 8.04
N GLY A 621 -24.58 -10.66 9.10
CA GLY A 621 -23.23 -11.18 9.42
C GLY A 621 -22.08 -10.86 8.43
N LEU A 622 -22.38 -10.55 7.16
CA LEU A 622 -21.42 -10.43 6.05
C LEU A 622 -20.71 -9.07 5.96
N LYS A 623 -20.82 -8.20 6.96
CA LYS A 623 -20.15 -6.89 6.97
C LYS A 623 -18.61 -7.04 6.96
N ASN A 624 -18.09 -8.01 7.70
CA ASN A 624 -16.65 -8.28 7.73
C ASN A 624 -16.15 -8.83 6.38
N LEU A 625 -16.96 -9.64 5.70
CA LEU A 625 -16.67 -10.08 4.34
C LEU A 625 -16.58 -8.89 3.38
N LEU A 626 -17.54 -7.95 3.44
CA LEU A 626 -17.52 -6.74 2.61
C LEU A 626 -16.25 -5.92 2.87
N ASP A 627 -15.94 -5.62 4.14
CA ASP A 627 -14.77 -4.85 4.53
C ASP A 627 -13.45 -5.54 4.10
N GLY A 628 -13.34 -6.85 4.30
CA GLY A 628 -12.18 -7.63 3.87
C GLY A 628 -12.01 -7.67 2.34
N LYS A 629 -13.11 -7.85 1.59
CA LYS A 629 -13.08 -7.92 0.12
C LYS A 629 -12.75 -6.57 -0.50
N VAL A 630 -13.37 -5.47 -0.05
CA VAL A 630 -13.08 -4.13 -0.60
C VAL A 630 -11.63 -3.72 -0.32
N LYS A 631 -11.09 -4.03 0.86
CA LYS A 631 -9.68 -3.80 1.20
C LYS A 631 -8.74 -4.59 0.30
N ALA A 632 -9.02 -5.88 0.09
CA ALA A 632 -8.23 -6.72 -0.81
C ALA A 632 -8.28 -6.18 -2.26
N TYR A 633 -9.47 -5.80 -2.72
CA TYR A 633 -9.68 -5.27 -4.06
C TYR A 633 -9.06 -3.89 -4.26
N ALA A 634 -8.94 -3.06 -3.23
CA ALA A 634 -8.20 -1.81 -3.32
C ALA A 634 -6.70 -2.00 -3.58
N GLN A 635 -6.17 -3.21 -3.37
CA GLN A 635 -4.80 -3.58 -3.73
C GLN A 635 -4.71 -4.20 -5.14
N GLU A 636 -5.85 -4.40 -5.82
CA GLU A 636 -5.95 -5.03 -7.13
C GLU A 636 -6.48 -4.02 -8.17
N GLY A 637 -5.65 -3.63 -9.15
CA GLY A 637 -6.00 -2.56 -10.10
C GLY A 637 -7.33 -2.75 -10.85
N GLU A 638 -7.72 -3.98 -11.17
CA GLU A 638 -8.94 -4.28 -11.94
C GLU A 638 -10.27 -4.10 -11.16
N ALA A 639 -10.21 -3.85 -9.84
CA ALA A 639 -11.42 -3.73 -9.04
C ALA A 639 -11.88 -2.28 -8.81
N TYR A 640 -11.07 -1.30 -9.24
CA TYR A 640 -11.34 0.14 -9.15
C TYR A 640 -11.83 0.61 -7.76
N ALA A 641 -11.43 -0.11 -6.70
CA ALA A 641 -11.71 0.20 -5.32
C ALA A 641 -10.56 1.05 -4.76
N PHE A 642 -10.87 2.03 -3.92
CA PHE A 642 -9.88 2.95 -3.40
C PHE A 642 -10.28 3.53 -2.04
N PRO A 643 -9.31 3.95 -1.21
CA PRO A 643 -9.59 4.62 0.04
C PRO A 643 -10.35 5.93 -0.17
N LYS A 644 -11.36 6.18 0.67
CA LYS A 644 -12.07 7.45 0.69
C LYS A 644 -11.14 8.58 1.14
N LEU A 645 -11.27 9.75 0.50
CA LEU A 645 -10.61 10.97 0.96
C LEU A 645 -11.38 11.57 2.16
N SER A 646 -10.69 11.76 3.28
CA SER A 646 -11.25 12.31 4.51
C SER A 646 -11.32 13.84 4.47
N GLY A 647 -12.19 14.45 5.30
CA GLY A 647 -12.22 15.90 5.49
C GLY A 647 -12.80 16.72 4.33
N THR A 648 -13.51 16.09 3.41
CA THR A 648 -13.90 16.66 2.10
C THR A 648 -15.18 17.50 2.10
N ALA A 649 -15.72 17.88 3.27
CA ALA A 649 -16.97 18.63 3.41
C ALA A 649 -18.18 18.06 2.63
N GLY A 650 -18.20 16.74 2.38
CA GLY A 650 -19.28 16.05 1.69
C GLY A 650 -19.13 15.96 0.17
N THR A 651 -18.02 16.43 -0.41
CA THR A 651 -17.67 16.20 -1.82
C THR A 651 -17.01 14.83 -1.96
N GLY A 652 -17.48 13.99 -2.87
CA GLY A 652 -16.80 12.74 -3.24
C GLY A 652 -15.59 12.99 -4.14
N TYR A 653 -14.63 12.08 -4.12
CA TYR A 653 -13.39 12.18 -4.90
C TYR A 653 -12.97 10.81 -5.41
N ALA A 654 -12.23 10.79 -6.51
CA ALA A 654 -11.57 9.58 -7.02
C ALA A 654 -10.07 9.82 -7.27
N PRO A 655 -9.19 8.84 -6.96
CA PRO A 655 -7.78 8.90 -7.33
C PRO A 655 -7.59 9.01 -8.84
N ALA A 656 -6.69 9.88 -9.27
CA ALA A 656 -6.47 10.18 -10.69
C ALA A 656 -5.92 8.97 -11.48
N ASP A 657 -5.11 8.13 -10.86
CA ASP A 657 -4.60 6.85 -11.38
C ASP A 657 -5.72 5.82 -11.57
N VAL A 658 -6.62 5.68 -10.60
CA VAL A 658 -7.78 4.79 -10.71
C VAL A 658 -8.74 5.27 -11.80
N VAL A 659 -8.99 6.59 -11.90
CA VAL A 659 -9.77 7.18 -13.00
C VAL A 659 -9.07 6.96 -14.35
N ALA A 660 -7.75 7.08 -14.40
CA ALA A 660 -6.99 6.86 -15.62
C ALA A 660 -7.12 5.43 -16.12
N ASP A 661 -6.95 4.45 -15.23
CA ASP A 661 -7.07 3.03 -15.57
C ASP A 661 -8.49 2.70 -16.04
N TYR A 662 -9.50 3.12 -15.27
CA TYR A 662 -10.92 2.94 -15.62
C TYR A 662 -11.25 3.52 -17.00
N ALA A 663 -10.83 4.75 -17.27
CA ALA A 663 -11.12 5.45 -18.52
C ALA A 663 -10.12 5.15 -19.66
N SER A 664 -9.17 4.22 -19.45
CA SER A 664 -8.11 3.88 -20.41
C SER A 664 -7.25 5.07 -20.86
N PHE A 665 -6.94 5.98 -19.94
CA PHE A 665 -5.96 7.04 -20.11
C PHE A 665 -4.58 6.58 -19.68
N ARG A 666 -3.53 7.07 -20.35
CA ARG A 666 -2.17 6.97 -19.83
C ARG A 666 -2.06 7.89 -18.63
N TYR A 667 -1.64 7.34 -17.50
CA TYR A 667 -1.32 8.09 -16.30
C TYR A 667 0.17 8.45 -16.26
N VAL A 668 0.48 9.69 -15.88
CA VAL A 668 1.83 10.14 -15.58
C VAL A 668 1.79 10.92 -14.26
N TRP A 669 2.63 10.53 -13.32
CA TRP A 669 2.78 11.19 -12.03
C TRP A 669 4.01 12.09 -12.02
N ASN A 670 3.85 13.31 -11.52
CA ASN A 670 4.96 14.21 -11.18
C ASN A 670 4.88 14.44 -9.68
N ASP A 671 5.78 13.79 -8.95
CA ASP A 671 5.78 13.83 -7.49
C ASP A 671 6.15 15.22 -6.95
N ASN A 672 7.12 15.89 -7.55
CA ASN A 672 7.57 17.20 -7.08
C ASN A 672 6.45 18.25 -7.11
N LYS A 673 5.78 18.34 -8.25
CA LYS A 673 4.65 19.26 -8.48
C LYS A 673 3.33 18.68 -7.95
N LYS A 674 3.33 17.48 -7.36
CA LYS A 674 2.16 16.73 -6.90
C LYS A 674 1.03 16.77 -7.94
N ARG A 675 1.38 16.37 -9.16
CA ARG A 675 0.55 16.56 -10.36
C ARG A 675 0.33 15.24 -11.09
N ALA A 676 -0.94 14.93 -11.34
CA ALA A 676 -1.34 13.82 -12.20
C ALA A 676 -1.65 14.32 -13.61
N VAL A 677 -1.11 13.65 -14.61
CA VAL A 677 -1.44 13.89 -16.02
C VAL A 677 -2.15 12.66 -16.58
N LEU A 678 -3.39 12.86 -17.02
CA LEU A 678 -4.19 11.85 -17.70
C LEU A 678 -4.17 12.17 -19.19
N ALA A 679 -3.50 11.34 -19.98
CA ALA A 679 -3.31 11.55 -21.41
C ALA A 679 -3.98 10.47 -22.27
N SER A 680 -4.69 10.92 -23.31
CA SER A 680 -5.17 10.07 -24.40
C SER A 680 -4.59 10.56 -25.72
N ARG A 681 -4.87 9.88 -26.84
CA ARG A 681 -4.37 10.27 -28.16
C ARG A 681 -4.78 11.68 -28.62
N LYS A 682 -5.81 12.28 -28.03
CA LYS A 682 -6.42 13.55 -28.51
C LYS A 682 -6.42 14.68 -27.48
N THR A 683 -6.26 14.36 -26.20
CA THR A 683 -6.37 15.33 -25.12
C THR A 683 -5.58 14.84 -23.91
N TYR A 684 -5.15 15.79 -23.08
CA TYR A 684 -4.59 15.49 -21.77
C TYR A 684 -5.19 16.42 -20.72
N TYR A 685 -5.21 15.97 -19.47
CA TYR A 685 -5.63 16.75 -18.32
C TYR A 685 -4.49 16.78 -17.31
N LYS A 686 -4.12 17.97 -16.81
CA LYS A 686 -3.12 18.14 -15.75
C LYS A 686 -3.84 18.59 -14.47
N PHE A 687 -3.93 17.70 -13.49
CA PHE A 687 -4.48 17.99 -12.17
C PHE A 687 -3.35 18.19 -11.17
N THR A 688 -3.34 19.30 -10.45
CA THR A 688 -2.33 19.61 -9.41
C THR A 688 -3.00 19.57 -8.05
N ALA A 689 -2.39 18.91 -7.06
CA ALA A 689 -2.89 18.85 -5.70
C ALA A 689 -3.20 20.26 -5.15
N PHE A 690 -4.30 20.37 -4.41
CA PHE A 690 -4.78 21.59 -3.76
C PHE A 690 -5.24 22.72 -4.71
N ASP A 691 -5.17 22.50 -6.02
CA ASP A 691 -5.60 23.48 -7.02
C ASP A 691 -7.06 23.26 -7.44
N THR A 692 -7.74 24.36 -7.75
CA THR A 692 -9.09 24.36 -8.33
C THR A 692 -9.06 24.48 -9.85
N ALA A 693 -7.89 24.67 -10.46
CA ALA A 693 -7.70 24.69 -11.91
C ALA A 693 -7.20 23.34 -12.43
N VAL A 694 -7.70 22.94 -13.60
CA VAL A 694 -7.19 21.82 -14.40
C VAL A 694 -6.82 22.34 -15.79
N ILE A 695 -5.66 21.94 -16.30
CA ILE A 695 -5.22 22.32 -17.64
C ILE A 695 -5.62 21.21 -18.61
N ARG A 696 -6.40 21.54 -19.63
CA ARG A 696 -6.82 20.65 -20.71
C ARG A 696 -6.03 20.94 -21.98
N GLY A 697 -5.26 19.95 -22.43
CA GLY A 697 -4.54 19.98 -23.69
C GLY A 697 -5.34 19.49 -24.90
N PRO A 698 -4.89 19.81 -26.12
CA PRO A 698 -3.57 20.36 -26.45
C PRO A 698 -3.50 21.90 -26.49
N GLU A 699 -4.62 22.62 -26.40
CA GLU A 699 -4.66 24.09 -26.46
C GLU A 699 -4.35 24.78 -25.11
N GLU A 700 -4.03 23.98 -24.08
CA GLU A 700 -3.77 24.41 -22.70
C GLU A 700 -4.88 25.30 -22.12
N GLU A 701 -6.13 24.89 -22.34
CA GLU A 701 -7.29 25.57 -21.77
C GLU A 701 -7.36 25.31 -20.27
N GLU A 702 -7.46 26.37 -19.48
CA GLU A 702 -7.69 26.27 -18.04
C GLU A 702 -9.19 26.11 -17.76
N GLU A 703 -9.57 24.99 -17.16
CA GLU A 703 -10.92 24.73 -16.66
C GLU A 703 -10.95 24.78 -15.13
N LYS A 704 -12.13 25.07 -14.56
CA LYS A 704 -12.33 25.16 -13.11
C LYS A 704 -13.03 23.91 -12.56
N LEU A 705 -12.49 23.37 -11.47
CA LEU A 705 -13.04 22.27 -10.68
C LEU A 705 -14.10 22.77 -9.68
N GLY A 706 -15.06 21.91 -9.32
CA GLY A 706 -16.08 22.22 -8.32
C GLY A 706 -15.52 22.34 -6.89
N ALA A 707 -14.40 21.65 -6.63
CA ALA A 707 -13.61 21.74 -5.41
C ALA A 707 -12.11 21.62 -5.76
N ALA A 708 -11.23 21.97 -4.83
CA ALA A 708 -9.79 21.78 -5.02
C ALA A 708 -9.47 20.29 -5.17
N ALA A 709 -8.53 19.94 -6.05
CA ALA A 709 -8.06 18.57 -6.16
C ALA A 709 -7.46 18.13 -4.82
N GLY A 710 -7.87 16.95 -4.34
CA GLY A 710 -7.35 16.36 -3.12
C GLY A 710 -5.99 15.73 -3.33
N PHE A 711 -5.35 15.32 -2.23
CA PHE A 711 -4.09 14.59 -2.28
C PHE A 711 -4.05 13.53 -1.18
N LYS A 712 -3.64 12.31 -1.56
CA LYS A 712 -3.36 11.18 -0.67
C LYS A 712 -2.56 10.13 -1.45
N GLY A 713 -1.23 10.21 -1.41
CA GLY A 713 -0.30 9.45 -2.24
C GLY A 713 -0.32 9.81 -3.74
N THR A 714 -1.51 10.15 -4.25
CA THR A 714 -1.81 10.59 -5.61
C THR A 714 -2.80 11.76 -5.54
N VAL A 715 -3.05 12.40 -6.69
CA VAL A 715 -4.08 13.45 -6.79
C VAL A 715 -5.47 12.83 -6.83
N TYR A 716 -6.40 13.42 -6.08
CA TYR A 716 -7.81 13.05 -6.06
C TYR A 716 -8.65 14.08 -6.82
N ILE A 717 -9.40 13.61 -7.80
CA ILE A 717 -10.25 14.42 -8.67
C ILE A 717 -11.66 14.51 -8.06
N PRO A 718 -12.27 15.71 -7.95
CA PRO A 718 -13.65 15.87 -7.51
C PRO A 718 -14.65 15.05 -8.34
N GLU A 719 -15.60 14.39 -7.68
CA GLU A 719 -16.57 13.47 -8.31
C GLU A 719 -17.39 14.10 -9.44
N ASP A 720 -17.68 15.41 -9.34
CA ASP A 720 -18.45 16.14 -10.34
C ASP A 720 -17.68 16.26 -11.66
N TYR A 721 -16.37 16.46 -11.58
CA TYR A 721 -15.48 16.48 -12.74
C TYR A 721 -15.23 15.08 -13.29
N VAL A 722 -15.07 14.07 -12.41
CA VAL A 722 -14.96 12.65 -12.78
C VAL A 722 -16.16 12.22 -13.63
N LYS A 723 -17.36 12.47 -13.13
CA LYS A 723 -18.62 12.15 -13.82
C LYS A 723 -18.78 12.90 -15.14
N LYS A 724 -18.40 14.18 -15.19
CA LYS A 724 -18.56 15.03 -16.37
C LYS A 724 -17.63 14.64 -17.52
N GLU A 725 -16.35 14.40 -17.24
CA GLU A 725 -15.34 14.22 -18.29
C GLU A 725 -14.96 12.76 -18.55
N PHE A 726 -15.04 11.88 -17.55
CA PHE A 726 -14.58 10.49 -17.64
C PHE A 726 -15.71 9.46 -17.68
N GLY A 727 -16.95 9.87 -17.41
CA GLY A 727 -18.14 9.03 -17.59
C GLY A 727 -18.32 7.94 -16.53
N CYS A 728 -17.66 8.06 -15.38
CA CYS A 728 -17.81 7.19 -14.23
C CYS A 728 -18.21 7.98 -12.98
N GLU A 729 -18.78 7.30 -11.99
CA GLU A 729 -19.28 7.89 -10.75
C GLU A 729 -18.55 7.28 -9.54
N VAL A 730 -18.38 8.09 -8.49
CA VAL A 730 -17.83 7.62 -7.21
C VAL A 730 -18.98 7.06 -6.37
N TYR A 731 -18.87 5.79 -5.99
CA TYR A 731 -19.81 5.16 -5.07
C TYR A 731 -19.12 4.87 -3.74
N ASP A 732 -19.65 5.48 -2.67
CA ASP A 732 -19.18 5.30 -1.30
C ASP A 732 -19.67 3.95 -0.75
N ILE A 733 -18.76 3.13 -0.21
CA ILE A 733 -19.12 1.86 0.41
C ILE A 733 -19.29 2.11 1.91
N PRO A 734 -20.52 2.11 2.45
CA PRO A 734 -20.79 2.52 3.82
C PRO A 734 -19.98 1.71 4.85
N ASP A 735 -19.56 2.38 5.92
CA ASP A 735 -18.86 1.80 7.08
C ASP A 735 -17.50 1.11 6.78
N THR A 736 -16.97 1.18 5.55
CA THR A 736 -15.67 0.59 5.19
C THR A 736 -14.53 1.62 5.07
N GLY A 737 -14.86 2.88 4.79
CA GLY A 737 -13.88 3.91 4.46
C GLY A 737 -13.30 3.79 3.04
N TYR A 738 -13.92 2.98 2.18
CA TYR A 738 -13.55 2.80 0.78
C TYR A 738 -14.66 3.27 -0.17
N CYS A 739 -14.28 3.56 -1.40
CA CYS A 739 -15.17 3.87 -2.51
C CYS A 739 -14.79 3.02 -3.73
N ILE A 740 -15.68 2.96 -4.71
CA ILE A 740 -15.46 2.32 -6.02
C ILE A 740 -15.87 3.26 -7.16
N LEU A 741 -15.23 3.12 -8.33
CA LEU A 741 -15.72 3.74 -9.56
C LEU A 741 -16.75 2.84 -10.22
N ILE A 742 -17.89 3.41 -10.60
CA ILE A 742 -18.98 2.68 -11.27
C ILE A 742 -19.48 3.41 -12.51
N ASP A 743 -20.06 2.65 -13.43
CA ASP A 743 -20.94 3.15 -14.48
C ASP A 743 -22.28 2.41 -14.44
N GLN A 744 -23.12 2.65 -15.45
CA GLN A 744 -24.44 2.02 -15.53
C GLN A 744 -24.34 0.49 -15.73
N ASP A 745 -23.33 0.01 -16.47
CA ASP A 745 -23.20 -1.43 -16.75
C ASP A 745 -22.78 -2.17 -15.47
N ILE A 746 -21.87 -1.58 -14.66
CA ILE A 746 -21.50 -2.11 -13.35
C ILE A 746 -22.69 -2.08 -12.38
N ALA A 747 -23.45 -0.99 -12.36
CA ALA A 747 -24.62 -0.86 -11.49
C ALA A 747 -25.72 -1.89 -11.81
N ASP A 748 -26.00 -2.11 -13.10
CA ASP A 748 -26.98 -3.11 -13.54
C ASP A 748 -26.54 -4.52 -13.11
N LYS A 749 -25.25 -4.81 -13.24
CA LYS A 749 -24.68 -6.11 -12.84
C LYS A 749 -24.60 -6.30 -11.33
N ALA A 750 -24.34 -5.25 -10.57
CA ALA A 750 -24.40 -5.27 -9.11
C ALA A 750 -25.81 -5.59 -8.61
N ALA A 751 -26.84 -5.11 -9.30
CA ALA A 751 -28.23 -5.48 -9.01
C ALA A 751 -28.48 -6.98 -9.23
N GLU A 752 -27.94 -7.59 -10.30
CA GLU A 752 -28.02 -9.04 -10.52
C GLU A 752 -27.35 -9.84 -9.38
N VAL A 753 -26.20 -9.36 -8.88
CA VAL A 753 -25.52 -9.96 -7.72
C VAL A 753 -26.37 -9.85 -6.46
N CYS A 754 -26.95 -8.68 -6.19
CA CYS A 754 -27.82 -8.46 -5.05
C CYS A 754 -29.05 -9.37 -5.09
N ASP A 755 -29.72 -9.46 -6.25
CA ASP A 755 -30.87 -10.35 -6.45
C ASP A 755 -30.49 -11.82 -6.21
N ALA A 756 -29.33 -12.27 -6.69
CA ALA A 756 -28.85 -13.63 -6.47
C ALA A 756 -28.55 -13.93 -4.99
N LEU A 757 -28.00 -12.95 -4.25
CA LEU A 757 -27.78 -13.06 -2.80
C LEU A 757 -29.11 -13.10 -2.03
N LEU A 758 -30.11 -12.30 -2.43
CA LEU A 758 -31.45 -12.32 -1.84
C LEU A 758 -32.16 -13.66 -2.09
N GLU A 759 -32.12 -14.20 -3.31
CA GLU A 759 -32.71 -15.51 -3.64
C GLU A 759 -32.10 -16.68 -2.85
N LYS A 760 -30.88 -16.50 -2.35
CA LYS A 760 -30.14 -17.50 -1.58
C LYS A 760 -30.23 -17.32 -0.06
N GLY A 761 -30.50 -16.09 0.39
CA GLY A 761 -30.73 -15.76 1.80
C GLY A 761 -32.19 -15.97 2.25
N GLU A 762 -33.14 -16.15 1.32
CA GLU A 762 -34.51 -16.62 1.58
C GLU A 762 -34.57 -18.13 1.87
#